data_AF-A0A940R8V6-F1
#
_entry.id   AF-A0A940R8V6-F1
#
_cell.length_a   1.000
_cell.length_b   1.000
_cell.length_c   1.000
_cell.angle_alpha   90.00
_cell.angle_beta   90.00
_cell.angle_gamma   90.00
#
_symmetry.space_group_name_H-M   'P 1'
#
loop_
_entity.id
_entity.type
_entity.pdbx_description
1 polymer ?
#
loop_
_entity_poly.entity_id
_entity_poly.type
_entity_poly.pdbx_seq_one_letter_code
_entity_poly.pdbx_strand_id
1 'polypeptide(L)'
;MIDVSAKARVLTSQTIIEPQIILEIEGMPLLGATKVYKIPKFGDEDLYFGKPGLVFGDTIEDSNALNLIDLKSSTQNITQQLNADKGMAASASSFTADIVDADEIITRYLSPGVEITDLLGAKANVYLNHGRGAHPEDSIPILIGVVDDIDSGVGSVKIKISHPEGIKRQQIFTQIKGSLVEEYLYRKKVIQGISYQTRDTVTGGLVTVTYISGATAKGQEVVTVVNNNITVKIHTDTTASNIVSKIKASQDAVDLVDAKIPISENQTLLQVPGGPWTLDSSTTLVLDSTQEMLLPSLDGTFETYVQIEDEVFRYTGIEGNTLTGITPGQFETIPKSHDLESETSTVYRLIGSMKEVALKTMMSKAKELSGIKALSVNYIDPLTLAQNALIFEGIDVATKYCLSVGDLASTTLSAEAGNNFSYRTILTMATISAGSYIVVDGPALTTEQGTDALVSFKSKYDVWPDGLGMQIDQVDVKEHEELEALFPSALHDYDFRLKDTISGDDFIEKQVYRPSSCYSIPRKGRASIGLTKPPIAQAETVVIDETNIVEPSKLRVKRSLTNNFFNSVVYKFEKDVIEDKFTRGVVSISTDSINRIPNVKNTPMVIEAEGVRDEGDTRAIIDAQTKRIFDRYQFGAESISGVQILYKDGHRLDVGDTVIFGSPKLKISDSTQGNRKFRPRVMEVVNIAKGPLKATVVADLLNTAYSAEAKYGVVSPSSETGSGSTTQLVKIKRSFSTPVTQLEQYKWKTYFGQKIVVRSPDWVTVYETDLIGFTDQDPNTMKVSPPLPGAPGEDWVVECPAYQDNDEMDLWKTLHVFLNPQIKVVTGISTTKIQVPPEDIGKFYVGSPVRIHAEDYSVDSKDVDNKVKEIDLIDNVIALARALEFTPAEGYLIDLVGFPDRGAPYRLL
;
A
#
# COMPACT_ATOMS: atom_id res chain seq x y z
N MET A 1 7.96 -2.83 12.46
CA MET A 1 8.90 -2.56 13.57
C MET A 1 10.10 -1.75 13.08
N ILE A 2 10.53 -0.78 13.89
CA ILE A 2 11.69 0.08 13.59
C ILE A 2 12.99 -0.69 13.90
N ASP A 3 13.95 -0.67 12.97
CA ASP A 3 15.29 -1.21 13.20
C ASP A 3 16.15 -0.17 13.93
N VAL A 4 16.97 -0.64 14.88
CA VAL A 4 17.74 0.19 15.79
C VAL A 4 19.14 -0.38 15.96
N SER A 5 20.14 0.51 15.96
CA SER A 5 21.56 0.16 16.07
C SER A 5 21.83 -0.63 17.36
N ALA A 6 22.92 -1.41 17.36
CA ALA A 6 23.32 -2.17 18.56
C ALA A 6 23.58 -1.24 19.76
N LYS A 7 24.18 -0.06 19.52
CA LYS A 7 24.44 0.93 20.57
C LYS A 7 23.14 1.57 21.08
N ALA A 8 22.22 1.94 20.19
CA ALA A 8 20.89 2.44 20.56
C ALA A 8 20.15 1.42 21.45
N ARG A 9 20.17 0.12 21.11
CA ARG A 9 19.56 -0.94 21.92
C ARG A 9 20.14 -0.99 23.34
N VAL A 10 21.46 -0.85 23.48
CA VAL A 10 22.12 -0.83 24.78
C VAL A 10 21.69 0.40 25.57
N LEU A 11 21.65 1.58 24.95
CA LEU A 11 21.25 2.83 25.60
C LEU A 11 19.79 2.76 26.09
N THR A 12 18.86 2.22 25.29
CA THR A 12 17.45 2.05 25.68
C THR A 12 17.26 1.03 26.80
N SER A 13 18.23 0.12 27.01
CA SER A 13 18.16 -0.92 28.04
C SER A 13 18.65 -0.47 29.43
N GLN A 14 19.19 0.76 29.53
CA GLN A 14 19.73 1.30 30.78
C GLN A 14 18.63 1.61 31.79
N THR A 15 18.97 1.53 33.09
CA THR A 15 18.04 1.82 34.19
C THR A 15 17.65 3.30 34.26
N ILE A 16 18.57 4.18 33.85
CA ILE A 16 18.34 5.62 33.72
C ILE A 16 18.44 5.94 32.24
N ILE A 17 17.32 6.34 31.64
CA ILE A 17 17.25 6.73 30.24
C ILE A 17 17.32 8.26 30.20
N GLU A 18 18.27 8.80 29.45
CA GLU A 18 18.37 10.23 29.16
C GLU A 18 17.83 10.49 27.73
N PRO A 19 16.51 10.72 27.57
CA PRO A 19 15.93 10.96 26.25
C PRO A 19 16.39 12.31 25.69
N GLN A 20 16.69 12.32 24.40
CA GLN A 20 17.07 13.50 23.65
C GLN A 20 16.18 13.58 22.41
N ILE A 21 15.63 14.76 22.13
CA ILE A 21 14.97 15.04 20.86
C ILE A 21 15.93 15.78 19.96
N ILE A 22 15.98 15.36 18.70
CA ILE A 22 16.72 16.01 17.63
C ILE A 22 15.73 16.36 16.52
N LEU A 23 15.84 17.57 16.00
CA LEU A 23 15.00 18.11 14.95
C LEU A 23 15.88 18.57 13.79
N GLU A 24 15.66 17.97 12.62
CA GLU A 24 16.22 18.43 11.34
C GLU A 24 15.11 19.16 10.59
N ILE A 25 15.37 20.39 10.11
CA ILE A 25 14.46 21.10 9.20
C ILE A 25 15.27 21.53 7.98
N GLU A 26 14.71 21.33 6.78
CA GLU A 26 15.33 21.77 5.52
C GLU A 26 15.65 23.27 5.58
N GLY A 27 16.91 23.63 5.35
CA GLY A 27 17.38 25.01 5.40
C GLY A 27 17.79 25.52 6.79
N MET A 28 17.65 24.71 7.86
CA MET A 28 18.07 25.08 9.21
C MET A 28 19.23 24.21 9.72
N PRO A 29 20.05 24.72 10.67
CA PRO A 29 21.00 23.90 11.41
C PRO A 29 20.29 22.83 12.25
N LEU A 30 21.02 21.77 12.60
CA LEU A 30 20.51 20.68 13.42
C LEU A 30 20.12 21.20 14.82
N LEU A 31 18.92 20.90 15.29
CA LEU A 31 18.43 21.35 16.59
C LEU A 31 18.37 20.17 17.57
N GLY A 32 18.95 20.35 18.76
CA GLY A 32 18.92 19.37 19.85
C GLY A 32 18.27 19.93 21.12
N ALA A 33 17.66 19.06 21.92
CA ALA A 33 17.29 19.37 23.30
C ALA A 33 18.49 19.44 24.25
N THR A 34 19.50 18.63 23.95
CA THR A 34 20.80 18.57 24.62
C THR A 34 21.87 18.40 23.54
N LYS A 35 23.14 18.39 23.94
CA LYS A 35 24.30 18.21 23.05
C LYS A 35 24.11 17.02 22.10
N VAL A 36 24.12 17.27 20.81
CA VAL A 36 24.07 16.24 19.78
C VAL A 36 25.47 15.67 19.56
N TYR A 37 25.56 14.36 19.37
CA TYR A 37 26.82 13.67 19.14
C TYR A 37 26.84 13.03 17.75
N LYS A 38 28.03 12.91 17.15
CA LYS A 38 28.27 12.21 15.89
C LYS A 38 29.41 11.20 16.02
N ILE A 39 29.51 10.27 15.08
CA ILE A 39 30.68 9.38 14.97
C ILE A 39 31.86 10.20 14.43
N PRO A 40 33.03 10.21 15.10
CA PRO A 40 34.20 10.95 14.63
C PRO A 40 34.70 10.42 13.29
N LYS A 41 34.98 11.32 12.34
CA LYS A 41 35.52 11.01 11.01
C LYS A 41 36.91 11.62 10.81
N PHE A 42 37.73 10.99 9.97
CA PHE A 42 39.02 11.57 9.57
C PHE A 42 38.78 12.89 8.83
N GLY A 43 39.42 13.97 9.31
CA GLY A 43 39.26 15.31 8.75
C GLY A 43 38.23 16.19 9.44
N ASP A 44 37.52 15.70 10.47
CA ASP A 44 36.72 16.57 11.34
C ASP A 44 37.63 17.67 11.94
N GLU A 45 37.26 18.94 11.76
CA GLU A 45 38.09 20.11 12.10
C GLU A 45 38.55 20.12 13.58
N ASP A 46 37.75 19.52 14.47
CA ASP A 46 37.99 19.45 15.91
C ASP A 46 38.63 18.13 16.39
N LEU A 47 39.05 17.25 15.48
CA LEU A 47 39.59 15.93 15.81
C LEU A 47 41.10 15.86 15.53
N TYR A 48 41.91 15.94 16.59
CA TYR A 48 43.36 15.75 16.51
C TYR A 48 43.86 14.73 17.54
N PHE A 49 44.93 14.01 17.19
CA PHE A 49 45.56 13.04 18.09
C PHE A 49 46.03 13.71 19.38
N GLY A 50 45.63 13.16 20.54
CA GLY A 50 46.01 13.67 21.85
C GLY A 50 45.02 14.68 22.48
N LYS A 51 43.87 14.96 21.83
CA LYS A 51 42.80 15.76 22.42
C LYS A 51 42.32 15.14 23.75
N PRO A 52 42.37 15.88 24.88
CA PRO A 52 41.89 15.37 26.17
C PRO A 52 40.41 14.95 26.10
N GLY A 53 40.11 13.73 26.54
CA GLY A 53 38.75 13.17 26.51
C GLY A 53 38.38 12.44 25.22
N LEU A 54 39.26 12.39 24.20
CA LEU A 54 39.04 11.56 23.02
C LEU A 54 39.25 10.08 23.37
N VAL A 55 38.18 9.28 23.29
CA VAL A 55 38.22 7.83 23.49
C VAL A 55 37.98 7.14 22.15
N PHE A 56 38.85 6.21 21.77
CA PHE A 56 38.68 5.44 20.54
C PHE A 56 37.40 4.62 20.59
N GLY A 57 36.55 4.76 19.56
CA GLY A 57 35.25 4.08 19.47
C GLY A 57 34.10 4.77 20.20
N ASP A 58 34.31 5.97 20.77
CA ASP A 58 33.25 6.78 21.36
C ASP A 58 32.78 7.90 20.40
N THR A 59 31.71 8.61 20.76
CA THR A 59 31.15 9.71 19.97
C THR A 59 31.74 11.08 20.34
N ILE A 60 31.67 12.03 19.41
CA ILE A 60 32.10 13.42 19.63
C ILE A 60 30.91 14.38 19.52
N GLU A 61 30.94 15.51 20.21
CA GLU A 61 29.91 16.55 20.10
C GLU A 61 29.91 17.15 18.68
N ASP A 62 28.72 17.34 18.11
CA ASP A 62 28.56 18.02 16.83
C ASP A 62 28.54 19.53 17.05
N SER A 63 29.60 20.21 16.61
CA SER A 63 29.76 21.66 16.71
C SER A 63 28.74 22.44 15.91
N ASN A 64 28.10 21.81 14.91
CA ASN A 64 27.11 22.44 14.04
C ASN A 64 25.68 22.34 14.60
N ALA A 65 25.47 21.59 15.69
CA ALA A 65 24.17 21.41 16.31
C ALA A 65 23.88 22.50 17.35
N LEU A 66 22.68 23.08 17.31
CA LEU A 66 22.20 24.07 18.27
C LEU A 66 21.31 23.41 19.33
N ASN A 67 21.66 23.60 20.60
CA ASN A 67 20.96 22.98 21.73
C ASN A 67 19.85 23.90 22.27
N LEU A 68 18.80 24.12 21.47
CA LEU A 68 17.79 25.15 21.73
C LEU A 68 16.38 24.61 22.03
N ILE A 69 16.15 23.28 22.00
CA ILE A 69 14.79 22.72 22.21
C ILE A 69 14.46 22.66 23.71
N ASP A 70 13.39 23.33 24.15
CA ASP A 70 12.82 23.17 25.49
C ASP A 70 11.91 21.94 25.55
N LEU A 71 12.41 20.89 26.20
CA LEU A 71 11.69 19.65 26.39
C LEU A 71 10.45 19.79 27.27
N LYS A 72 10.35 20.78 28.16
CA LYS A 72 9.20 20.88 29.09
C LYS A 72 7.95 21.40 28.40
N SER A 73 8.14 22.33 27.46
CA SER A 73 7.07 23.02 26.75
C SER A 73 6.75 22.35 25.40
N SER A 74 7.61 21.44 24.93
CA SER A 74 7.40 20.59 23.76
C SER A 74 6.41 19.43 23.99
N THR A 75 5.93 18.81 22.91
CA THR A 75 5.01 17.67 22.95
C THR A 75 5.56 16.51 23.78
N GLN A 76 4.80 16.10 24.80
CA GLN A 76 5.19 15.06 25.74
C GLN A 76 4.79 13.64 25.32
N ASN A 77 3.73 13.52 24.52
CA ASN A 77 3.18 12.25 24.07
C ASN A 77 2.81 12.36 22.60
N ILE A 78 3.20 11.34 21.83
CA ILE A 78 2.79 11.16 20.44
C ILE A 78 1.83 9.99 20.41
N THR A 79 0.63 10.23 19.90
CA THR A 79 -0.44 9.24 19.82
C THR A 79 -0.71 8.91 18.36
N GLN A 80 -0.85 7.63 18.06
CA GLN A 80 -1.29 7.12 16.77
C GLN A 80 -2.49 6.20 16.99
N GLN A 81 -3.53 6.36 16.18
CA GLN A 81 -4.71 5.53 16.24
C GLN A 81 -5.10 5.02 14.85
N LEU A 82 -5.46 3.75 14.79
CA LEU A 82 -5.89 3.04 13.59
C LEU A 82 -7.39 2.73 13.67
N ASN A 83 -8.12 3.01 12.58
CA ASN A 83 -9.50 2.59 12.38
C ASN A 83 -9.58 1.77 11.09
N ALA A 84 -9.07 0.54 11.12
CA ALA A 84 -9.00 -0.33 9.94
C ALA A 84 -10.37 -0.59 9.30
N ASP A 85 -11.45 -0.60 10.08
CA ASP A 85 -12.83 -0.75 9.59
C ASP A 85 -13.31 0.41 8.70
N LYS A 86 -12.69 1.58 8.87
CA LYS A 86 -12.97 2.79 8.08
C LYS A 86 -11.99 2.98 6.93
N GLY A 87 -11.00 2.10 6.77
CA GLY A 87 -9.94 2.23 5.75
C GLY A 87 -8.89 3.29 6.06
N MET A 88 -8.93 3.91 7.26
CA MET A 88 -8.19 5.13 7.56
C MET A 88 -7.42 5.09 8.89
N ALA A 89 -6.36 5.89 8.97
CA ALA A 89 -5.74 6.25 10.23
C ALA A 89 -6.55 7.37 10.89
N ALA A 90 -6.92 7.22 12.17
CA ALA A 90 -7.84 8.14 12.83
C ALA A 90 -7.17 9.48 13.22
N SER A 91 -5.85 9.46 13.43
CA SER A 91 -5.06 10.62 13.81
C SER A 91 -3.71 10.61 13.11
N ALA A 92 -3.39 11.73 12.44
CA ALA A 92 -2.04 12.02 12.00
C ALA A 92 -1.22 12.46 13.22
N SER A 93 -0.09 11.81 13.47
CA SER A 93 0.82 12.23 14.53
C SER A 93 1.35 13.65 14.23
N SER A 94 1.49 14.46 15.27
CA SER A 94 2.18 15.75 15.17
C SER A 94 3.08 15.93 16.38
N PHE A 95 4.13 16.72 16.21
CA PHE A 95 5.07 17.07 17.25
C PHE A 95 5.27 18.58 17.23
N THR A 96 5.08 19.22 18.38
CA THR A 96 5.38 20.64 18.55
C THR A 96 6.69 20.74 19.34
N ALA A 97 7.71 21.28 18.68
CA ALA A 97 8.98 21.64 19.30
C ALA A 97 8.88 23.09 19.79
N ASP A 98 9.11 23.32 21.08
CA ASP A 98 9.32 24.66 21.61
C ASP A 98 10.83 24.95 21.58
N ILE A 99 11.23 25.98 20.87
CA ILE A 99 12.62 26.32 20.60
C ILE A 99 12.91 27.66 21.25
N VAL A 100 13.90 27.70 22.14
CA VAL A 100 14.37 28.94 22.77
C VAL A 100 15.04 29.80 21.71
N ASP A 101 14.55 31.02 21.54
CA ASP A 101 15.14 31.97 20.60
C ASP A 101 16.27 32.74 21.30
N ALA A 102 17.44 32.11 21.37
CA ALA A 102 18.65 32.74 21.86
C ALA A 102 19.27 33.62 20.77
N ASP A 103 19.57 34.88 21.10
CA ASP A 103 20.24 35.84 20.22
C ASP A 103 19.55 36.07 18.85
N GLU A 104 18.21 35.93 18.79
CA GLU A 104 17.39 36.08 17.58
C GLU A 104 17.76 35.11 16.43
N ILE A 105 18.55 34.06 16.72
CA ILE A 105 19.03 33.11 15.71
C ILE A 105 17.85 32.43 15.04
N ILE A 106 16.87 31.97 15.82
CA ILE A 106 15.71 31.24 15.29
C ILE A 106 14.78 32.21 14.56
N THR A 107 14.57 33.41 15.10
CA THR A 107 13.79 34.47 14.44
C THR A 107 14.33 34.79 13.03
N ARG A 108 15.65 34.78 12.82
CA ARG A 108 16.24 34.99 11.48
C ARG A 108 15.93 33.87 10.50
N TYR A 109 15.98 32.61 10.95
CA TYR A 109 15.60 31.47 10.10
C TYR A 109 14.10 31.45 9.80
N LEU A 110 13.25 31.92 10.70
CA LEU A 110 11.79 31.93 10.48
C LEU A 110 11.32 33.05 9.56
N SER A 111 12.11 34.13 9.43
CA SER A 111 11.74 35.31 8.65
C SER A 111 11.91 35.02 7.15
N PRO A 112 10.80 34.99 6.36
CA PRO A 112 10.87 34.65 4.94
C PRO A 112 11.82 35.59 4.18
N GLY A 113 12.75 35.00 3.42
CA GLY A 113 13.72 35.72 2.59
C GLY A 113 14.93 36.29 3.33
N VAL A 114 15.11 36.01 4.63
CA VAL A 114 16.32 36.42 5.37
C VAL A 114 17.43 35.39 5.22
N GLU A 115 17.27 34.20 5.81
CA GLU A 115 18.21 33.07 5.64
C GLU A 115 17.64 32.00 4.70
N ILE A 116 16.33 31.77 4.75
CA ILE A 116 15.61 30.80 3.93
C ILE A 116 14.40 31.46 3.29
N THR A 117 13.93 30.92 2.17
CA THR A 117 12.78 31.47 1.44
C THR A 117 11.51 31.48 2.29
N ASP A 118 11.15 30.32 2.86
CA ASP A 118 10.06 30.13 3.81
C ASP A 118 10.30 28.80 4.56
N LEU A 119 9.84 28.72 5.80
CA LEU A 119 9.87 27.50 6.60
C LEU A 119 8.54 26.73 6.54
N LEU A 120 7.42 27.38 6.23
CA LEU A 120 6.13 26.68 6.12
C LEU A 120 6.16 25.70 4.94
N GLY A 121 5.73 24.46 5.20
CA GLY A 121 5.82 23.37 4.24
C GLY A 121 7.24 22.81 4.04
N ALA A 122 8.26 23.37 4.70
CA ALA A 122 9.60 22.81 4.68
C ALA A 122 9.61 21.43 5.33
N LYS A 123 10.46 20.56 4.82
CA LYS A 123 10.62 19.20 5.35
C LYS A 123 11.22 19.25 6.74
N ALA A 124 10.68 18.43 7.64
CA ALA A 124 11.19 18.32 9.01
C ALA A 124 11.16 16.87 9.52
N ASN A 125 12.26 16.46 10.16
CA ASN A 125 12.40 15.14 10.76
C ASN A 125 12.62 15.27 12.27
N VAL A 126 11.83 14.53 13.05
CA VAL A 126 11.94 14.44 14.50
C VAL A 126 12.51 13.07 14.86
N TYR A 127 13.65 13.09 15.53
CA TYR A 127 14.32 11.90 16.01
C TYR A 127 14.31 11.84 17.53
N LEU A 128 14.16 10.62 18.04
CA LEU A 128 14.52 10.27 19.39
C LEU A 128 15.95 9.76 19.39
N ASN A 129 16.77 10.33 20.26
CA ASN A 129 18.07 9.80 20.59
C ASN A 129 18.18 9.62 22.11
N HIS A 130 19.26 9.00 22.56
CA HIS A 130 19.60 8.84 23.96
C HIS A 130 20.93 9.54 24.23
N GLY A 131 21.19 9.92 25.49
CA GLY A 131 22.45 10.53 25.89
C GLY A 131 23.67 9.76 25.33
N ARG A 132 24.54 10.47 24.59
CA ARG A 132 25.75 9.96 23.90
C ARG A 132 25.52 9.07 22.66
N GLY A 133 24.27 8.87 22.23
CA GLY A 133 23.97 8.24 20.94
C GLY A 133 24.41 9.14 19.77
N ALA A 134 25.03 8.55 18.75
CA ALA A 134 25.40 9.27 17.54
C ALA A 134 24.17 9.61 16.69
N HIS A 135 24.13 10.79 16.11
CA HIS A 135 23.18 11.16 15.08
C HIS A 135 23.93 11.25 13.73
N PRO A 136 23.40 10.64 12.66
CA PRO A 136 22.09 9.97 12.57
C PRO A 136 22.05 8.49 12.99
N GLU A 137 23.18 7.83 13.28
CA GLU A 137 23.28 6.36 13.31
C GLU A 137 22.53 5.66 14.46
N ASP A 138 22.46 6.28 15.65
CA ASP A 138 21.76 5.76 16.83
C ASP A 138 20.37 6.40 17.02
N SER A 139 19.99 7.31 16.13
CA SER A 139 18.74 8.08 16.22
C SER A 139 17.56 7.31 15.63
N ILE A 140 16.45 7.31 16.37
CA ILE A 140 15.21 6.62 16.01
C ILE A 140 14.25 7.66 15.41
N PRO A 141 13.86 7.57 14.13
CA PRO A 141 12.89 8.49 13.55
C PRO A 141 11.52 8.28 14.20
N ILE A 142 10.96 9.33 14.78
CA ILE A 142 9.61 9.29 15.37
C ILE A 142 8.58 9.87 14.40
N LEU A 143 8.96 10.92 13.67
CA LEU A 143 8.10 11.65 12.75
C LEU A 143 8.97 12.20 11.61
N ILE A 144 8.65 11.85 10.38
CA ILE A 144 9.19 12.48 9.16
C ILE A 144 8.01 13.23 8.57
N GLY A 145 8.11 14.54 8.35
CA GLY A 145 6.94 15.33 8.00
C GLY A 145 7.28 16.69 7.44
N VAL A 146 6.35 17.62 7.61
CA VAL A 146 6.48 19.00 7.17
C VAL A 146 6.15 19.96 8.30
N VAL A 147 6.76 21.14 8.26
CA VAL A 147 6.40 22.25 9.13
C VAL A 147 5.01 22.76 8.74
N ASP A 148 4.06 22.61 9.66
CA ASP A 148 2.63 22.88 9.46
C ASP A 148 2.21 24.21 10.07
N ASP A 149 2.79 24.56 11.22
CA ASP A 149 2.45 25.77 11.97
C ASP A 149 3.67 26.31 12.70
N ILE A 150 3.73 27.64 12.82
CA ILE A 150 4.80 28.38 13.48
C ILE A 150 4.15 29.42 14.39
N ASP A 151 4.29 29.25 15.70
CA ASP A 151 3.78 30.17 16.72
C ASP A 151 4.97 30.86 17.41
N SER A 152 5.15 32.15 17.11
CA SER A 152 6.28 32.94 17.61
C SER A 152 5.87 33.73 18.86
N GLY A 153 6.47 33.38 20.01
CA GLY A 153 6.26 34.05 21.30
C GLY A 153 7.45 34.93 21.71
N VAL A 154 7.37 35.50 22.91
CA VAL A 154 8.49 36.27 23.49
C VAL A 154 9.56 35.31 24.00
N GLY A 155 10.70 35.24 23.30
CA GLY A 155 11.88 34.45 23.70
C GLY A 155 11.79 32.94 23.40
N SER A 156 10.71 32.48 22.77
CA SER A 156 10.62 31.13 22.23
C SER A 156 9.71 31.06 21.01
N VAL A 157 9.94 30.07 20.17
CA VAL A 157 9.16 29.79 18.96
C VAL A 157 8.73 28.34 18.98
N LYS A 158 7.44 28.10 18.77
CA LYS A 158 6.87 26.77 18.63
C LYS A 158 6.74 26.42 17.18
N ILE A 159 7.40 25.35 16.77
CA ILE A 159 7.30 24.79 15.43
C ILE A 159 6.52 23.49 15.52
N LYS A 160 5.41 23.41 14.81
CA LYS A 160 4.59 22.21 14.70
C LYS A 160 4.97 21.44 13.45
N ILE A 161 5.45 20.22 13.64
CA ILE A 161 5.71 19.24 12.58
C ILE A 161 4.50 18.30 12.49
N SER A 162 3.93 18.16 11.30
CA SER A 162 2.80 17.27 11.03
C SER A 162 3.22 16.09 10.16
N HIS A 163 2.61 14.92 10.41
CA HIS A 163 2.85 13.71 9.62
C HIS A 163 2.40 13.89 8.15
N PRO A 164 3.05 13.24 7.17
CA PRO A 164 2.72 13.33 5.74
C PRO A 164 1.29 12.92 5.38
N GLU A 165 0.61 12.16 6.25
CA GLU A 165 -0.83 11.88 6.12
C GLU A 165 -1.67 13.18 6.07
N GLY A 166 -1.17 14.28 6.67
CA GLY A 166 -1.80 15.59 6.56
C GLY A 166 -1.82 16.14 5.12
N ILE A 167 -0.83 15.79 4.29
CA ILE A 167 -0.72 16.22 2.89
C ILE A 167 -1.86 15.64 2.06
N LYS A 168 -2.34 14.43 2.39
CA LYS A 168 -3.44 13.77 1.66
C LYS A 168 -4.76 14.57 1.67
N ARG A 169 -4.95 15.49 2.61
CA ARG A 169 -6.15 16.35 2.69
C ARG A 169 -6.25 17.39 1.56
N GLN A 170 -5.22 17.51 0.74
CA GLN A 170 -5.23 18.38 -0.42
C GLN A 170 -6.26 17.91 -1.46
N GLN A 171 -6.84 18.89 -2.15
CA GLN A 171 -7.69 18.64 -3.31
C GLN A 171 -6.81 18.47 -4.54
N ILE A 172 -7.12 17.45 -5.35
CA ILE A 172 -6.40 17.11 -6.58
C ILE A 172 -7.41 16.81 -7.69
N PHE A 173 -6.93 16.81 -8.94
CA PHE A 173 -7.77 16.57 -10.14
C PHE A 173 -9.00 17.47 -10.19
N THR A 174 -8.78 18.77 -9.98
CA THR A 174 -9.83 19.79 -9.94
C THR A 174 -10.71 19.73 -11.19
N GLN A 175 -12.03 19.72 -10.99
CA GLN A 175 -12.99 19.82 -12.08
C GLN A 175 -12.96 21.25 -12.63
N ILE A 176 -12.59 21.38 -13.90
CA ILE A 176 -12.66 22.64 -14.65
C ILE A 176 -13.97 22.67 -15.42
N LYS A 177 -14.70 23.78 -15.33
CA LYS A 177 -15.94 24.04 -16.08
C LYS A 177 -15.73 25.24 -16.99
N GLY A 178 -16.36 25.21 -18.16
CA GLY A 178 -16.29 26.28 -19.15
C GLY A 178 -17.39 26.13 -20.19
N SER A 179 -17.18 26.74 -21.35
CA SER A 179 -18.15 26.71 -22.46
C SER A 179 -17.45 26.68 -23.83
N LEU A 180 -18.15 26.15 -24.83
CA LEU A 180 -17.70 26.21 -26.22
C LEU A 180 -17.74 27.66 -26.74
N VAL A 181 -16.66 28.09 -27.41
CA VAL A 181 -16.57 29.39 -28.10
C VAL A 181 -16.83 29.27 -29.61
N GLU A 182 -16.89 28.04 -30.12
CA GLU A 182 -17.28 27.72 -31.50
C GLU A 182 -18.13 26.45 -31.53
N GLU A 183 -19.01 26.31 -32.52
CA GLU A 183 -19.79 25.07 -32.71
C GLU A 183 -18.86 23.88 -32.98
N TYR A 184 -19.10 22.75 -32.30
CA TYR A 184 -18.48 21.47 -32.68
C TYR A 184 -19.35 20.76 -33.72
N LEU A 185 -18.79 20.58 -34.91
CA LEU A 185 -19.45 19.86 -36.01
C LEU A 185 -19.06 18.39 -35.99
N TYR A 186 -20.03 17.47 -35.92
CA TYR A 186 -19.81 16.02 -36.08
C TYR A 186 -20.42 15.53 -37.39
N ARG A 187 -19.58 15.06 -38.33
CA ARG A 187 -19.99 14.63 -39.69
C ARG A 187 -20.98 15.60 -40.35
N LYS A 188 -20.75 16.91 -40.15
CA LYS A 188 -21.65 18.01 -40.50
C LYS A 188 -20.87 19.10 -41.23
N LYS A 189 -21.49 19.71 -42.24
CA LYS A 189 -20.92 20.87 -42.95
C LYS A 189 -22.00 21.80 -43.45
N VAL A 190 -21.76 23.11 -43.34
CA VAL A 190 -22.60 24.12 -44.00
C VAL A 190 -22.00 24.44 -45.36
N ILE A 191 -22.78 24.22 -46.42
CA ILE A 191 -22.39 24.42 -47.81
C ILE A 191 -23.38 25.42 -48.40
N GLN A 192 -22.90 26.63 -48.72
CA GLN A 192 -23.68 27.67 -49.41
C GLN A 192 -25.09 27.89 -48.79
N GLY A 193 -25.15 28.02 -47.46
CA GLY A 193 -26.38 28.26 -46.69
C GLY A 193 -27.24 27.01 -46.40
N ILE A 194 -26.78 25.81 -46.75
CA ILE A 194 -27.45 24.54 -46.41
C ILE A 194 -26.56 23.75 -45.43
N SER A 195 -27.12 23.37 -44.29
CA SER A 195 -26.50 22.44 -43.34
C SER A 195 -26.76 21.01 -43.80
N TYR A 196 -25.69 20.26 -44.02
CA TYR A 196 -25.68 18.83 -44.26
C TYR A 196 -25.15 18.10 -43.05
N GLN A 197 -25.90 17.12 -42.54
CA GLN A 197 -25.46 16.22 -41.47
C GLN A 197 -25.57 14.79 -41.98
N THR A 198 -24.51 14.00 -41.85
CA THR A 198 -24.56 12.57 -42.15
C THR A 198 -25.51 11.87 -41.17
N ARG A 199 -26.30 10.90 -41.64
CA ARG A 199 -27.15 10.10 -40.75
C ARG A 199 -26.35 9.04 -40.00
N ASP A 200 -26.79 8.73 -38.78
CA ASP A 200 -26.14 7.74 -37.91
C ASP A 200 -26.12 6.33 -38.51
N THR A 201 -27.04 6.02 -39.43
CA THR A 201 -27.13 4.74 -40.14
C THR A 201 -25.98 4.51 -41.14
N VAL A 202 -25.21 5.54 -41.48
CA VAL A 202 -24.12 5.45 -42.46
C VAL A 202 -22.87 4.86 -41.80
N THR A 203 -22.56 3.61 -42.18
CA THR A 203 -21.35 2.89 -41.79
C THR A 203 -20.42 2.75 -43.02
N GLY A 204 -19.09 2.92 -42.84
CA GLY A 204 -18.12 2.61 -43.91
C GLY A 204 -17.54 3.76 -44.74
N GLY A 205 -17.58 5.02 -44.28
CA GLY A 205 -16.81 6.13 -44.89
C GLY A 205 -17.47 7.50 -44.74
N LEU A 206 -16.75 8.57 -45.10
CA LEU A 206 -17.27 9.95 -45.06
C LEU A 206 -18.20 10.21 -46.25
N VAL A 207 -19.26 10.99 -46.02
CA VAL A 207 -20.15 11.46 -47.08
C VAL A 207 -19.58 12.70 -47.74
N THR A 208 -19.65 12.79 -49.06
CA THR A 208 -19.30 14.02 -49.80
C THR A 208 -20.51 14.57 -50.53
N VAL A 209 -20.60 15.90 -50.61
CA VAL A 209 -21.60 16.61 -51.40
C VAL A 209 -20.88 17.43 -52.46
N THR A 210 -21.30 17.35 -53.72
CA THR A 210 -20.68 18.08 -54.84
C THR A 210 -21.78 18.75 -55.68
N TYR A 211 -21.58 20.01 -56.05
CA TYR A 211 -22.49 20.71 -56.98
C TYR A 211 -21.82 20.89 -58.33
N ILE A 212 -22.48 20.44 -59.40
CA ILE A 212 -21.97 20.56 -60.77
C ILE A 212 -22.99 21.25 -61.66
N SER A 213 -22.53 21.98 -62.68
CA SER A 213 -23.43 22.51 -63.71
C SER A 213 -24.01 21.37 -64.53
N GLY A 214 -25.32 21.41 -64.81
CA GLY A 214 -25.92 20.44 -65.74
C GLY A 214 -27.42 20.24 -65.65
N ALA A 215 -28.15 21.00 -64.83
CA ALA A 215 -29.61 21.00 -64.89
C ALA A 215 -30.12 21.88 -66.04
N THR A 216 -31.21 21.48 -66.69
CA THR A 216 -31.79 22.14 -67.86
C THR A 216 -32.65 23.36 -67.54
N ALA A 217 -33.18 23.46 -66.32
CA ALA A 217 -33.96 24.59 -65.81
C ALA A 217 -34.04 24.55 -64.27
N LYS A 218 -34.45 25.67 -63.65
CA LYS A 218 -34.78 25.75 -62.22
C LYS A 218 -35.81 24.69 -61.82
N GLY A 219 -35.58 23.99 -60.71
CA GLY A 219 -36.50 22.93 -60.24
C GLY A 219 -36.33 21.59 -60.97
N GLN A 220 -35.43 21.50 -61.95
CA GLN A 220 -35.02 20.25 -62.62
C GLN A 220 -33.62 19.77 -62.19
N GLU A 221 -33.19 20.15 -60.99
CA GLU A 221 -31.95 19.65 -60.42
C GLU A 221 -32.02 18.13 -60.26
N VAL A 222 -30.90 17.46 -60.54
CA VAL A 222 -30.78 16.00 -60.47
C VAL A 222 -29.81 15.65 -59.35
N VAL A 223 -30.27 14.87 -58.39
CA VAL A 223 -29.44 14.29 -57.33
C VAL A 223 -29.01 12.89 -57.79
N THR A 224 -27.71 12.62 -57.75
CA THR A 224 -27.14 11.31 -58.03
C THR A 224 -26.29 10.89 -56.85
N VAL A 225 -26.54 9.69 -56.33
CA VAL A 225 -25.78 9.11 -55.23
C VAL A 225 -25.00 7.92 -55.77
N VAL A 226 -23.68 7.91 -55.57
CA VAL A 226 -22.81 6.77 -55.90
C VAL A 226 -21.94 6.51 -54.68
N ASN A 227 -22.13 5.36 -54.04
CA ASN A 227 -21.57 5.07 -52.71
C ASN A 227 -21.94 6.21 -51.74
N ASN A 228 -20.96 6.79 -51.03
CA ASN A 228 -21.19 7.89 -50.09
C ASN A 228 -21.05 9.29 -50.74
N ASN A 229 -21.10 9.40 -52.07
CA ASN A 229 -20.93 10.66 -52.78
C ASN A 229 -22.26 11.15 -53.37
N ILE A 230 -22.74 12.29 -52.91
CA ILE A 230 -23.92 12.99 -53.40
C ILE A 230 -23.49 14.05 -54.41
N THR A 231 -23.93 13.91 -55.66
CA THR A 231 -23.73 14.91 -56.71
C THR A 231 -25.05 15.55 -57.08
N VAL A 232 -25.14 16.88 -56.99
CA VAL A 232 -26.31 17.65 -57.41
C VAL A 232 -25.98 18.42 -58.67
N LYS A 233 -26.68 18.12 -59.77
CA LYS A 233 -26.65 18.92 -60.99
C LYS A 233 -27.55 20.14 -60.82
N ILE A 234 -26.97 21.34 -60.89
CA ILE A 234 -27.67 22.61 -60.66
C ILE A 234 -27.77 23.45 -61.94
N HIS A 235 -28.72 24.38 -61.96
CA HIS A 235 -28.91 25.41 -62.97
C HIS A 235 -28.45 26.77 -62.41
N THR A 236 -28.27 27.78 -63.26
CA THR A 236 -27.71 29.09 -62.86
C THR A 236 -28.57 29.89 -61.87
N ASP A 237 -29.84 29.54 -61.69
CA ASP A 237 -30.80 30.19 -60.79
C ASP A 237 -31.36 29.25 -59.69
N THR A 238 -30.70 28.09 -59.49
CA THR A 238 -31.02 27.15 -58.40
C THR A 238 -30.77 27.81 -57.05
N THR A 239 -31.75 27.74 -56.14
CA THR A 239 -31.63 28.27 -54.77
C THR A 239 -31.40 27.17 -53.73
N ALA A 240 -30.99 27.55 -52.52
CA ALA A 240 -30.83 26.64 -51.39
C ALA A 240 -32.08 25.78 -51.13
N SER A 241 -33.26 26.40 -51.19
CA SER A 241 -34.55 25.71 -51.06
C SER A 241 -34.76 24.64 -52.15
N ASN A 242 -34.38 24.93 -53.41
CA ASN A 242 -34.48 23.95 -54.48
C ASN A 242 -33.62 22.71 -54.20
N ILE A 243 -32.38 22.90 -53.74
CA ILE A 243 -31.48 21.78 -53.42
C ILE A 243 -32.04 20.94 -52.25
N VAL A 244 -32.46 21.57 -51.15
CA VAL A 244 -32.99 20.83 -49.99
C VAL A 244 -34.24 20.03 -50.36
N SER A 245 -35.16 20.60 -51.14
CA SER A 245 -36.34 19.86 -51.63
C SER A 245 -35.95 18.66 -52.50
N LYS A 246 -34.92 18.78 -53.33
CA LYS A 246 -34.47 17.72 -54.24
C LYS A 246 -33.74 16.60 -53.51
N ILE A 247 -32.94 16.94 -52.50
CA ILE A 247 -32.27 15.96 -51.64
C ILE A 247 -33.30 15.19 -50.84
N LYS A 248 -34.30 15.87 -50.25
CA LYS A 248 -35.40 15.22 -49.53
C LYS A 248 -36.28 14.34 -50.42
N ALA A 249 -36.28 14.56 -51.74
CA ALA A 249 -37.01 13.74 -52.70
C ALA A 249 -36.22 12.50 -53.20
N SER A 250 -34.92 12.41 -52.90
CA SER A 250 -34.06 11.28 -53.27
C SER A 250 -33.87 10.36 -52.07
N GLN A 251 -34.44 9.15 -52.12
CA GLN A 251 -34.32 8.19 -51.01
C GLN A 251 -32.85 7.87 -50.70
N ASP A 252 -32.05 7.58 -51.73
CA ASP A 252 -30.62 7.29 -51.58
C ASP A 252 -29.85 8.45 -50.90
N ALA A 253 -30.25 9.70 -51.13
CA ALA A 253 -29.61 10.85 -50.49
C ALA A 253 -30.10 11.05 -49.05
N VAL A 254 -31.40 10.84 -48.79
CA VAL A 254 -31.98 10.91 -47.45
C VAL A 254 -31.43 9.83 -46.53
N ASP A 255 -31.11 8.65 -47.06
CA ASP A 255 -30.49 7.56 -46.30
C ASP A 255 -29.06 7.91 -45.86
N LEU A 256 -28.40 8.84 -46.56
CA LEU A 256 -27.04 9.30 -46.24
C LEU A 256 -27.00 10.57 -45.39
N VAL A 257 -27.85 11.56 -45.66
CA VAL A 257 -27.79 12.88 -45.00
C VAL A 257 -29.16 13.44 -44.61
N ASP A 258 -29.17 14.27 -43.57
CA ASP A 258 -30.21 15.28 -43.35
C ASP A 258 -29.73 16.65 -43.86
N ALA A 259 -30.55 17.28 -44.70
CA ALA A 259 -30.26 18.58 -45.30
C ALA A 259 -31.31 19.59 -44.88
N LYS A 260 -30.86 20.69 -44.25
CA LYS A 260 -31.73 21.76 -43.76
C LYS A 260 -31.11 23.14 -44.01
N ILE A 261 -31.95 24.14 -44.21
CA ILE A 261 -31.53 25.54 -44.26
C ILE A 261 -31.63 26.05 -42.82
N PRO A 262 -30.52 26.46 -42.19
CA PRO A 262 -30.57 27.08 -40.86
C PRO A 262 -31.53 28.27 -40.84
N ILE A 263 -32.16 28.54 -39.71
CA ILE A 263 -33.14 29.64 -39.58
C ILE A 263 -32.51 31.01 -39.88
N SER A 264 -31.20 31.13 -39.63
CA SER A 264 -30.37 32.31 -39.92
C SER A 264 -30.04 32.51 -41.40
N GLU A 265 -30.30 31.52 -42.26
CA GLU A 265 -29.84 31.51 -43.66
C GLU A 265 -30.95 31.83 -44.66
N ASN A 266 -30.57 32.46 -45.78
CA ASN A 266 -31.52 32.88 -46.80
C ASN A 266 -31.91 31.71 -47.73
N GLN A 267 -33.18 31.29 -47.69
CA GLN A 267 -33.72 30.22 -48.54
C GLN A 267 -33.59 30.47 -50.05
N THR A 268 -33.45 31.73 -50.45
CA THR A 268 -33.28 32.15 -51.86
C THR A 268 -31.83 32.30 -52.29
N LEU A 269 -30.87 31.96 -51.42
CA LEU A 269 -29.44 32.02 -51.71
C LEU A 269 -29.12 31.16 -52.94
N LEU A 270 -28.55 31.79 -53.97
CA LEU A 270 -28.17 31.14 -55.21
C LEU A 270 -27.01 30.17 -54.98
N GLN A 271 -27.10 29.01 -55.63
CA GLN A 271 -26.14 27.93 -55.49
C GLN A 271 -25.20 27.94 -56.69
N VAL A 272 -23.90 27.84 -56.44
CA VAL A 272 -22.86 27.79 -57.46
C VAL A 272 -22.19 26.42 -57.49
N PRO A 273 -21.72 25.95 -58.65
CA PRO A 273 -20.95 24.72 -58.74
C PRO A 273 -19.71 24.82 -57.86
N GLY A 274 -19.34 23.72 -57.21
CA GLY A 274 -18.23 23.68 -56.28
C GLY A 274 -17.80 22.26 -55.95
N GLY A 275 -16.60 22.17 -55.37
CA GLY A 275 -15.88 20.91 -55.17
C GLY A 275 -16.58 19.92 -54.23
N PRO A 276 -16.06 18.69 -54.14
CA PRO A 276 -16.55 17.70 -53.19
C PRO A 276 -16.30 18.20 -51.77
N TRP A 277 -17.37 18.61 -51.10
CA TRP A 277 -17.35 18.96 -49.69
C TRP A 277 -17.58 17.70 -48.86
N THR A 278 -16.53 17.24 -48.19
CA THR A 278 -16.62 16.15 -47.22
C THR A 278 -17.33 16.62 -45.95
N LEU A 279 -18.32 15.86 -45.50
CA LEU A 279 -19.00 16.03 -44.22
C LEU A 279 -18.16 15.36 -43.13
N ASP A 280 -17.11 16.07 -42.71
CA ASP A 280 -16.18 15.59 -41.69
C ASP A 280 -16.58 16.06 -40.28
N SER A 281 -15.87 15.57 -39.28
CA SER A 281 -15.97 16.06 -37.91
C SER A 281 -14.88 17.09 -37.64
N SER A 282 -15.16 18.02 -36.73
CA SER A 282 -14.15 18.97 -36.24
C SER A 282 -13.05 18.16 -35.53
N THR A 283 -11.80 18.59 -35.68
CA THR A 283 -10.63 17.92 -35.08
C THR A 283 -10.17 18.57 -33.78
N THR A 284 -10.85 19.64 -33.35
CA THR A 284 -10.53 20.46 -32.19
C THR A 284 -11.80 20.94 -31.49
N LEU A 285 -11.69 21.24 -30.19
CA LEU A 285 -12.73 21.94 -29.41
C LEU A 285 -12.15 23.26 -28.91
N VAL A 286 -12.81 24.39 -29.18
CA VAL A 286 -12.38 25.72 -28.73
C VAL A 286 -13.20 26.11 -27.51
N LEU A 287 -12.53 26.25 -26.37
CA LEU A 287 -13.15 26.60 -25.09
C LEU A 287 -12.95 28.09 -24.77
N ASP A 288 -13.71 28.60 -23.82
CA ASP A 288 -13.52 29.93 -23.24
C ASP A 288 -12.21 30.04 -22.43
N SER A 289 -11.83 28.95 -21.75
CA SER A 289 -10.54 28.79 -21.07
C SER A 289 -10.15 27.32 -20.97
N THR A 290 -8.85 27.05 -21.09
CA THR A 290 -8.22 25.74 -20.80
C THR A 290 -7.27 25.81 -19.59
N GLN A 291 -7.30 26.92 -18.86
CA GLN A 291 -6.45 27.11 -17.69
C GLN A 291 -6.68 25.99 -16.68
N GLU A 292 -5.59 25.44 -16.13
CA GLU A 292 -5.60 24.33 -15.15
C GLU A 292 -6.12 22.98 -15.66
N MET A 293 -6.51 22.86 -16.93
CA MET A 293 -6.79 21.54 -17.52
C MET A 293 -5.50 20.72 -17.64
N LEU A 294 -5.61 19.42 -17.35
CA LEU A 294 -4.49 18.49 -17.34
C LEU A 294 -4.30 17.82 -18.72
N LEU A 295 -3.09 17.32 -18.98
CA LEU A 295 -2.76 16.51 -20.16
C LEU A 295 -2.64 15.03 -19.79
N PRO A 296 -2.83 14.09 -20.74
CA PRO A 296 -2.69 12.67 -20.43
C PRO A 296 -1.24 12.33 -20.04
N SER A 297 -1.07 11.31 -19.19
CA SER A 297 0.27 10.81 -18.85
C SER A 297 0.86 9.96 -19.98
N LEU A 298 2.19 9.95 -20.08
CA LEU A 298 2.90 9.21 -21.14
C LEU A 298 2.77 7.69 -21.01
N ASP A 299 2.56 7.18 -19.79
CA ASP A 299 2.37 5.76 -19.51
C ASP A 299 0.93 5.27 -19.76
N GLY A 300 0.01 6.16 -20.14
CA GLY A 300 -1.37 5.83 -20.48
C GLY A 300 -2.27 5.50 -19.29
N THR A 301 -1.80 5.72 -18.06
CA THR A 301 -2.58 5.46 -16.83
C THR A 301 -3.43 6.65 -16.39
N PHE A 302 -3.18 7.85 -16.94
CA PHE A 302 -3.98 9.05 -16.77
C PHE A 302 -4.49 9.51 -18.15
N GLU A 303 -5.79 9.44 -18.37
CA GLU A 303 -6.42 9.90 -19.60
C GLU A 303 -7.36 11.08 -19.33
N THR A 304 -7.45 11.99 -20.30
CA THR A 304 -8.12 13.28 -20.15
C THR A 304 -9.31 13.41 -21.09
N TYR A 305 -10.41 13.91 -20.54
CA TYR A 305 -11.68 14.02 -21.24
C TYR A 305 -12.38 15.34 -20.91
N VAL A 306 -13.28 15.74 -21.81
CA VAL A 306 -14.23 16.83 -21.58
C VAL A 306 -15.64 16.30 -21.88
N GLN A 307 -16.55 16.51 -20.95
CA GLN A 307 -17.97 16.24 -21.12
C GLN A 307 -18.67 17.50 -21.63
N ILE A 308 -19.48 17.34 -22.67
CA ILE A 308 -20.38 18.36 -23.22
C ILE A 308 -21.77 17.74 -23.26
N GLU A 309 -22.69 18.27 -22.48
CA GLU A 309 -24.04 17.68 -22.30
C GLU A 309 -23.97 16.18 -21.92
N ASP A 310 -24.50 15.29 -22.75
CA ASP A 310 -24.52 13.83 -22.62
C ASP A 310 -23.41 13.11 -23.42
N GLU A 311 -22.47 13.85 -24.01
CA GLU A 311 -21.33 13.30 -24.75
C GLU A 311 -20.01 13.52 -24.00
N VAL A 312 -19.12 12.52 -24.05
CA VAL A 312 -17.75 12.64 -23.53
C VAL A 312 -16.73 12.54 -24.67
N PHE A 313 -15.82 13.50 -24.71
CA PHE A 313 -14.72 13.59 -25.66
C PHE A 313 -13.40 13.28 -24.97
N ARG A 314 -12.57 12.43 -25.54
CA ARG A 314 -11.15 12.33 -25.15
C ARG A 314 -10.38 13.43 -25.85
N TYR A 315 -9.40 14.05 -25.20
CA TYR A 315 -8.42 14.93 -25.84
C TYR A 315 -7.00 14.51 -25.45
N THR A 316 -6.00 14.87 -26.27
CA THR A 316 -4.59 14.52 -26.01
C THR A 316 -3.64 15.72 -26.02
N GLY A 317 -4.11 16.90 -26.43
CA GLY A 317 -3.32 18.12 -26.45
C GLY A 317 -4.14 19.37 -26.14
N ILE A 318 -3.44 20.42 -25.73
CA ILE A 318 -3.97 21.75 -25.44
C ILE A 318 -3.07 22.78 -26.14
N GLU A 319 -3.65 23.63 -26.98
CA GLU A 319 -2.98 24.73 -27.67
C GLU A 319 -3.74 26.03 -27.43
N GLY A 320 -3.26 26.87 -26.52
CA GLY A 320 -4.04 28.01 -26.03
C GLY A 320 -5.37 27.52 -25.46
N ASN A 321 -6.49 28.10 -25.90
CA ASN A 321 -7.83 27.69 -25.48
C ASN A 321 -8.43 26.54 -26.32
N THR A 322 -7.63 25.86 -27.14
CA THR A 322 -8.10 24.82 -28.05
C THR A 322 -7.62 23.45 -27.59
N LEU A 323 -8.55 22.51 -27.42
CA LEU A 323 -8.25 21.10 -27.23
C LEU A 323 -7.99 20.44 -28.59
N THR A 324 -6.93 19.64 -28.69
CA THR A 324 -6.51 18.95 -29.90
C THR A 324 -6.46 17.43 -29.69
N GLY A 325 -6.40 16.68 -30.79
CA GLY A 325 -6.39 15.21 -30.75
C GLY A 325 -7.68 14.61 -30.20
N ILE A 326 -8.82 15.23 -30.52
CA ILE A 326 -10.10 14.87 -29.92
C ILE A 326 -10.66 13.58 -30.49
N THR A 327 -11.23 12.75 -29.62
CA THR A 327 -12.00 11.55 -30.00
C THR A 327 -13.39 11.62 -29.35
N PRO A 328 -14.48 11.77 -30.13
CA PRO A 328 -15.84 11.83 -29.61
C PRO A 328 -16.36 10.47 -29.13
N GLY A 329 -17.55 10.46 -28.51
CA GLY A 329 -18.31 9.24 -28.15
C GLY A 329 -17.61 8.29 -27.18
N GLN A 330 -16.89 8.82 -26.19
CA GLN A 330 -16.21 8.01 -25.20
C GLN A 330 -17.20 7.46 -24.16
N PHE A 331 -16.85 6.34 -23.52
CA PHE A 331 -17.66 5.69 -22.49
C PHE A 331 -19.10 5.38 -22.95
N GLU A 332 -19.24 4.88 -24.19
CA GLU A 332 -20.53 4.51 -24.81
C GLU A 332 -21.51 5.69 -25.03
N THR A 333 -21.03 6.93 -24.91
CA THR A 333 -21.79 8.11 -25.31
C THR A 333 -21.93 8.19 -26.84
N ILE A 334 -22.96 8.88 -27.31
CA ILE A 334 -23.28 8.96 -28.74
C ILE A 334 -22.69 10.25 -29.33
N PRO A 335 -21.78 10.16 -30.33
CA PRO A 335 -21.25 11.34 -31.00
C PRO A 335 -22.30 12.22 -31.65
N LYS A 336 -22.29 13.53 -31.35
CA LYS A 336 -23.18 14.51 -31.99
C LYS A 336 -22.51 15.88 -32.19
N SER A 337 -23.18 16.76 -32.93
CA SER A 337 -22.78 18.16 -33.03
C SER A 337 -23.21 18.90 -31.76
N HIS A 338 -22.40 19.85 -31.29
CA HIS A 338 -22.72 20.71 -30.14
C HIS A 338 -22.70 22.17 -30.56
N ASP A 339 -23.63 22.95 -30.01
CA ASP A 339 -23.80 24.34 -30.37
C ASP A 339 -22.79 25.24 -29.63
N LEU A 340 -22.62 26.47 -30.11
CA LEU A 340 -21.88 27.51 -29.41
C LEU A 340 -22.46 27.71 -28.00
N GLU A 341 -21.62 28.04 -27.01
CA GLU A 341 -21.98 28.25 -25.60
C GLU A 341 -22.44 26.98 -24.84
N SER A 342 -22.41 25.77 -25.44
CA SER A 342 -22.65 24.53 -24.69
C SER A 342 -21.68 24.39 -23.52
N GLU A 343 -22.22 24.04 -22.34
CA GLU A 343 -21.44 23.86 -21.12
C GLU A 343 -20.47 22.68 -21.24
N THR A 344 -19.27 22.86 -20.72
CA THR A 344 -18.21 21.85 -20.72
C THR A 344 -17.70 21.60 -19.30
N SER A 345 -17.30 20.36 -19.01
CA SER A 345 -16.64 20.00 -17.75
C SER A 345 -15.57 18.93 -17.96
N THR A 346 -14.44 19.04 -17.27
CA THR A 346 -13.39 18.03 -17.37
C THR A 346 -13.79 16.72 -16.69
N VAL A 347 -13.38 15.61 -17.29
CA VAL A 347 -13.43 14.28 -16.70
C VAL A 347 -12.05 13.66 -16.80
N TYR A 348 -11.55 13.08 -15.72
CA TYR A 348 -10.24 12.42 -15.68
C TYR A 348 -10.41 10.92 -15.49
N ARG A 349 -9.61 10.11 -16.18
CA ARG A 349 -9.63 8.66 -16.03
C ARG A 349 -8.31 8.17 -15.48
N LEU A 350 -8.37 7.40 -14.40
CA LEU A 350 -7.20 6.82 -13.73
C LEU A 350 -7.26 5.30 -13.82
N ILE A 351 -6.22 4.67 -14.36
CA ILE A 351 -6.18 3.23 -14.61
C ILE A 351 -4.94 2.63 -13.95
N GLY A 352 -5.09 1.48 -13.30
CA GLY A 352 -3.95 0.70 -12.81
C GLY A 352 -4.30 -0.17 -11.60
N SER A 353 -3.31 -0.90 -11.11
CA SER A 353 -3.49 -1.70 -9.89
C SER A 353 -3.70 -0.81 -8.67
N MET A 354 -4.23 -1.38 -7.57
CA MET A 354 -4.35 -0.71 -6.27
C MET A 354 -3.08 0.05 -5.88
N LYS A 355 -1.91 -0.61 -5.99
CA LYS A 355 -0.60 -0.01 -5.69
C LYS A 355 -0.31 1.17 -6.62
N GLU A 356 -0.48 0.98 -7.93
CA GLU A 356 -0.14 2.01 -8.92
C GLU A 356 -0.99 3.27 -8.73
N VAL A 357 -2.30 3.12 -8.58
CA VAL A 357 -3.20 4.26 -8.38
C VAL A 357 -2.85 4.97 -7.06
N ALA A 358 -2.64 4.24 -5.97
CA ALA A 358 -2.30 4.84 -4.68
C ALA A 358 -0.96 5.60 -4.72
N LEU A 359 0.10 4.95 -5.20
CA LEU A 359 1.44 5.56 -5.24
C LEU A 359 1.52 6.72 -6.24
N LYS A 360 0.92 6.60 -7.43
CA LYS A 360 0.89 7.70 -8.41
C LYS A 360 0.08 8.89 -7.90
N THR A 361 -1.03 8.66 -7.19
CA THR A 361 -1.80 9.73 -6.53
C THR A 361 -0.95 10.45 -5.47
N MET A 362 -0.23 9.71 -4.62
CA MET A 362 0.57 10.29 -3.55
C MET A 362 1.81 11.04 -4.06
N MET A 363 2.51 10.48 -5.04
CA MET A 363 3.88 10.92 -5.38
C MET A 363 3.97 11.80 -6.62
N SER A 364 2.93 11.87 -7.46
CA SER A 364 2.97 12.72 -8.65
C SER A 364 3.02 14.19 -8.26
N LYS A 365 3.82 14.99 -9.01
CA LYS A 365 4.11 16.41 -8.76
C LYS A 365 5.04 16.66 -7.57
N ALA A 366 5.78 15.64 -7.12
CA ALA A 366 6.71 15.78 -5.99
C ALA A 366 7.96 16.58 -6.38
N LYS A 367 8.50 17.33 -5.41
CA LYS A 367 9.85 17.90 -5.54
C LYS A 367 10.89 16.78 -5.47
N GLU A 368 11.91 16.84 -6.30
CA GLU A 368 13.04 15.91 -6.23
C GLU A 368 13.74 16.01 -4.86
N LEU A 369 14.07 14.84 -4.30
CA LEU A 369 14.93 14.76 -3.14
C LEU A 369 16.36 15.05 -3.61
N SER A 370 16.93 16.19 -3.25
CA SER A 370 18.19 16.70 -3.81
C SER A 370 19.26 16.94 -2.74
N GLY A 371 20.50 17.18 -3.19
CA GLY A 371 21.62 17.55 -2.32
C GLY A 371 22.35 16.39 -1.64
N ILE A 372 22.19 15.16 -2.15
CA ILE A 372 22.81 13.98 -1.56
C ILE A 372 24.21 13.80 -2.14
N LYS A 373 25.25 13.97 -1.32
CA LYS A 373 26.63 13.83 -1.78
C LYS A 373 27.00 12.37 -2.06
N ALA A 374 27.48 12.09 -3.28
CA ALA A 374 28.13 10.81 -3.59
C ALA A 374 29.59 10.85 -3.14
N LEU A 375 30.10 9.72 -2.63
CA LEU A 375 31.50 9.55 -2.24
C LEU A 375 32.39 9.29 -3.46
N SER A 376 31.95 8.41 -4.36
CA SER A 376 32.72 8.03 -5.55
C SER A 376 31.82 7.47 -6.65
N VAL A 377 32.38 7.40 -7.86
CA VAL A 377 31.74 6.83 -9.05
C VAL A 377 32.52 5.59 -9.48
N ASN A 378 31.79 4.49 -9.70
CA ASN A 378 32.26 3.13 -10.00
C ASN A 378 33.02 2.40 -8.88
N TYR A 379 33.65 3.08 -7.92
CA TYR A 379 34.44 2.43 -6.84
C TYR A 379 33.58 2.02 -5.64
N ILE A 380 33.15 0.76 -5.56
CA ILE A 380 32.39 0.26 -4.39
C ILE A 380 33.29 0.03 -3.16
N ASP A 381 34.57 -0.24 -3.39
CA ASP A 381 35.63 -0.13 -2.39
C ASP A 381 36.93 0.31 -3.11
N PRO A 382 38.02 0.64 -2.39
CA PRO A 382 39.25 1.13 -3.01
C PRO A 382 39.89 0.19 -4.06
N LEU A 383 39.49 -1.08 -4.11
CA LEU A 383 40.03 -2.11 -4.99
C LEU A 383 38.97 -2.74 -5.92
N THR A 384 37.68 -2.57 -5.63
CA THR A 384 36.58 -3.20 -6.37
C THR A 384 35.76 -2.15 -7.12
N LEU A 385 35.54 -2.42 -8.41
CA LEU A 385 34.72 -1.60 -9.29
C LEU A 385 33.36 -2.27 -9.56
N ALA A 386 32.30 -1.47 -9.55
CA ALA A 386 31.02 -1.80 -10.14
C ALA A 386 30.65 -0.71 -11.15
N GLN A 387 30.49 -1.09 -12.42
CA GLN A 387 30.19 -0.13 -13.48
C GLN A 387 28.87 0.60 -13.22
N ASN A 388 28.86 1.91 -13.45
CA ASN A 388 27.73 2.83 -13.21
C ASN A 388 27.29 2.92 -11.75
N ALA A 389 28.16 2.56 -10.80
CA ALA A 389 27.83 2.66 -9.39
C ALA A 389 28.04 4.09 -8.84
N LEU A 390 27.11 4.56 -8.03
CA LEU A 390 27.27 5.74 -7.17
C LEU A 390 27.28 5.29 -5.71
N ILE A 391 28.32 5.67 -4.98
CA ILE A 391 28.55 5.20 -3.60
C ILE A 391 28.19 6.30 -2.62
N PHE A 392 27.56 5.92 -1.51
CA PHE A 392 27.17 6.81 -0.42
C PHE A 392 27.76 6.31 0.89
N GLU A 393 28.50 7.18 1.58
CA GLU A 393 29.22 6.83 2.79
C GLU A 393 28.32 6.85 4.03
N GLY A 394 28.43 5.81 4.86
CA GLY A 394 27.81 5.76 6.19
C GLY A 394 26.28 5.74 6.20
N ILE A 395 25.64 5.62 5.04
CA ILE A 395 24.18 5.59 4.92
C ILE A 395 23.75 4.41 4.06
N ASP A 396 22.65 3.77 4.45
CA ASP A 396 21.85 2.91 3.57
C ASP A 396 20.81 3.81 2.88
N VAL A 397 21.07 4.18 1.62
CA VAL A 397 20.19 5.10 0.88
C VAL A 397 18.81 4.52 0.62
N ALA A 398 18.69 3.19 0.49
CA ALA A 398 17.40 2.54 0.27
C ALA A 398 16.53 2.67 1.52
N THR A 399 17.07 2.37 2.70
CA THR A 399 16.33 2.48 3.96
C THR A 399 16.09 3.95 4.35
N LYS A 400 17.11 4.81 4.23
CA LYS A 400 17.03 6.22 4.64
C LYS A 400 16.03 7.00 3.78
N TYR A 401 16.09 6.83 2.46
CA TYR A 401 15.31 7.65 1.52
C TYR A 401 14.16 6.91 0.84
N CYS A 402 13.82 5.69 1.28
CA CYS A 402 12.77 4.86 0.64
C CYS A 402 13.03 4.51 -0.84
N LEU A 403 14.28 4.56 -1.30
CA LEU A 403 14.56 4.26 -2.69
C LEU A 403 14.17 2.81 -3.00
N SER A 404 13.58 2.63 -4.18
CA SER A 404 13.13 1.37 -4.74
C SER A 404 13.75 1.20 -6.13
N VAL A 405 13.95 -0.05 -6.57
CA VAL A 405 14.47 -0.31 -7.92
C VAL A 405 13.46 0.23 -8.95
N GLY A 406 13.96 0.93 -9.96
CA GLY A 406 13.18 1.65 -10.96
C GLY A 406 13.05 3.16 -10.71
N ASP A 407 13.35 3.65 -9.51
CA ASP A 407 13.41 5.09 -9.24
C ASP A 407 14.48 5.77 -10.09
N LEU A 408 14.36 7.08 -10.28
CA LEU A 408 15.21 7.86 -11.17
C LEU A 408 16.24 8.65 -10.36
N ALA A 409 17.48 8.64 -10.82
CA ALA A 409 18.58 9.41 -10.28
C ALA A 409 19.06 10.46 -11.28
N SER A 410 19.47 11.61 -10.76
CA SER A 410 20.19 12.65 -11.50
C SER A 410 21.44 13.04 -10.73
N THR A 411 22.48 13.46 -11.44
CA THR A 411 23.77 13.86 -10.86
C THR A 411 24.19 15.22 -11.41
N THR A 412 24.69 16.06 -10.52
CA THR A 412 25.24 17.39 -10.83
C THR A 412 26.55 17.60 -10.09
N LEU A 413 27.36 18.58 -10.50
CA LEU A 413 28.62 18.96 -9.84
C LEU A 413 29.73 17.89 -9.82
N SER A 414 29.58 16.79 -10.57
CA SER A 414 30.73 15.91 -10.84
C SER A 414 31.76 16.65 -11.70
N ALA A 415 33.04 16.44 -11.40
CA ALA A 415 34.16 16.96 -12.18
C ALA A 415 34.20 16.36 -13.60
N GLU A 416 33.73 15.12 -13.76
CA GLU A 416 33.62 14.45 -15.05
C GLU A 416 32.26 14.78 -15.70
N ALA A 417 32.28 15.54 -16.80
CA ALA A 417 31.05 15.98 -17.46
C ALA A 417 30.11 14.83 -17.84
N GLY A 418 30.67 13.68 -18.26
CA GLY A 418 29.90 12.47 -18.62
C GLY A 418 29.21 11.78 -17.44
N ASN A 419 29.57 12.14 -16.20
CA ASN A 419 28.95 11.64 -14.99
C ASN A 419 27.81 12.52 -14.50
N ASN A 420 27.57 13.69 -15.10
CA ASN A 420 26.40 14.51 -14.85
C ASN A 420 25.27 14.12 -15.80
N PHE A 421 24.19 13.58 -15.26
CA PHE A 421 23.04 13.10 -16.05
C PHE A 421 21.72 13.42 -15.37
N SER A 422 20.63 13.26 -16.11
CA SER A 422 19.26 13.46 -15.61
C SER A 422 18.43 12.21 -15.81
N TYR A 423 17.67 11.84 -14.79
CA TYR A 423 16.61 10.83 -14.82
C TYR A 423 17.04 9.44 -15.34
N ARG A 424 18.20 8.96 -14.92
CA ARG A 424 18.61 7.57 -15.17
C ARG A 424 17.97 6.61 -14.19
N THR A 425 17.56 5.44 -14.65
CA THR A 425 16.86 4.44 -13.84
C THR A 425 17.84 3.72 -12.90
N ILE A 426 17.47 3.60 -11.62
CA ILE A 426 18.17 2.77 -10.64
C ILE A 426 17.83 1.30 -10.92
N LEU A 427 18.85 0.52 -11.28
CA LEU A 427 18.74 -0.90 -11.58
C LEU A 427 18.94 -1.78 -10.36
N THR A 428 19.82 -1.37 -9.45
CA THR A 428 20.18 -2.17 -8.29
C THR A 428 20.67 -1.29 -7.16
N MET A 429 20.44 -1.72 -5.93
CA MET A 429 20.96 -1.08 -4.71
C MET A 429 21.50 -2.16 -3.79
N ALA A 430 22.60 -1.88 -3.11
CA ALA A 430 23.17 -2.81 -2.13
C ALA A 430 23.91 -2.07 -1.02
N THR A 431 24.02 -2.73 0.12
CA THR A 431 24.78 -2.25 1.28
C THR A 431 26.16 -2.90 1.32
N ILE A 432 27.13 -2.11 1.78
CA ILE A 432 28.53 -2.50 1.97
C ILE A 432 28.99 -2.04 3.35
N SER A 433 30.16 -2.47 3.81
CA SER A 433 30.68 -2.06 5.12
C SER A 433 30.87 -0.54 5.26
N ALA A 434 31.12 0.16 4.15
CA ALA A 434 31.35 1.61 4.14
C ALA A 434 30.04 2.44 4.00
N GLY A 435 28.90 1.81 3.75
CA GLY A 435 27.64 2.50 3.44
C GLY A 435 26.79 1.72 2.43
N SER A 436 26.39 2.37 1.35
CA SER A 436 25.60 1.72 0.29
C SER A 436 25.95 2.27 -1.09
N TYR A 437 25.53 1.58 -2.14
CA TYR A 437 25.67 2.05 -3.49
C TYR A 437 24.42 1.74 -4.31
N ILE A 438 24.20 2.54 -5.35
CA ILE A 438 23.20 2.31 -6.39
C ILE A 438 23.90 2.11 -7.73
N VAL A 439 23.28 1.34 -8.63
CA VAL A 439 23.72 1.18 -10.02
C VAL A 439 22.65 1.75 -10.93
N VAL A 440 23.04 2.64 -11.84
CA VAL A 440 22.12 3.29 -12.79
C VAL A 440 22.28 2.76 -14.22
N ASP A 441 21.22 2.91 -15.01
CA ASP A 441 21.22 2.56 -16.43
C ASP A 441 22.02 3.54 -17.32
N GLY A 442 21.93 3.36 -18.63
CA GLY A 442 22.50 4.27 -19.62
C GLY A 442 24.00 4.10 -19.89
N PRO A 443 24.62 5.08 -20.59
CA PRO A 443 26.03 5.03 -20.99
C PRO A 443 26.99 4.86 -19.80
N ALA A 444 28.12 4.18 -20.03
CA ALA A 444 29.13 3.93 -19.01
C ALA A 444 29.61 5.24 -18.34
N LEU A 445 29.52 5.31 -17.01
CA LEU A 445 30.09 6.38 -16.21
C LEU A 445 31.61 6.27 -16.16
N THR A 446 32.27 7.42 -16.12
CA THR A 446 33.72 7.56 -15.92
C THR A 446 34.05 7.37 -14.45
N THR A 447 35.16 6.69 -14.15
CA THR A 447 35.53 6.39 -12.78
C THR A 447 36.09 7.62 -12.06
N GLU A 448 35.59 7.90 -10.85
CA GLU A 448 36.05 9.00 -9.98
C GLU A 448 36.27 8.49 -8.55
N GLN A 449 37.47 8.72 -8.00
CA GLN A 449 37.79 8.42 -6.60
C GLN A 449 37.72 9.71 -5.78
N GLY A 450 36.66 9.86 -4.98
CA GLY A 450 36.34 11.12 -4.30
C GLY A 450 35.71 12.12 -5.27
N THR A 451 34.37 12.21 -5.24
CA THR A 451 33.61 13.12 -6.11
C THR A 451 32.86 14.17 -5.30
N ASP A 452 32.61 15.33 -5.90
CA ASP A 452 31.71 16.36 -5.37
C ASP A 452 30.30 16.26 -5.96
N ALA A 453 30.01 15.18 -6.69
CA ALA A 453 28.72 14.95 -7.30
C ALA A 453 27.59 15.00 -6.25
N LEU A 454 26.59 15.83 -6.54
CA LEU A 454 25.32 15.87 -5.83
C LEU A 454 24.29 15.08 -6.61
N VAL A 455 23.65 14.15 -5.92
CA VAL A 455 22.62 13.28 -6.45
C VAL A 455 21.25 13.80 -6.05
N SER A 456 20.31 13.76 -6.98
CA SER A 456 18.87 13.89 -6.70
C SER A 456 18.11 12.64 -7.12
N PHE A 457 17.01 12.37 -6.41
CA PHE A 457 16.15 11.22 -6.64
C PHE A 457 14.71 11.65 -6.93
N LYS A 458 14.08 10.95 -7.87
CA LYS A 458 12.68 11.06 -8.23
C LYS A 458 12.05 9.67 -8.26
N SER A 459 10.85 9.54 -7.69
CA SER A 459 10.14 8.27 -7.66
C SER A 459 9.68 7.85 -9.06
N LYS A 460 9.73 6.54 -9.35
CA LYS A 460 9.13 5.97 -10.58
C LYS A 460 7.61 6.14 -10.65
N TYR A 461 6.96 6.49 -9.54
CA TYR A 461 5.52 6.75 -9.46
C TYR A 461 5.16 8.22 -9.65
N ASP A 462 6.13 9.13 -9.78
CA ASP A 462 5.87 10.53 -10.11
C ASP A 462 5.71 10.70 -11.63
N VAL A 463 4.52 10.32 -12.12
CA VAL A 463 4.20 10.16 -13.55
C VAL A 463 2.98 10.97 -13.98
N TRP A 464 2.00 11.15 -13.10
CA TRP A 464 0.77 11.88 -13.45
C TRP A 464 0.99 13.40 -13.48
N PRO A 465 0.21 14.12 -14.29
CA PRO A 465 0.32 15.58 -14.40
C PRO A 465 -0.07 16.31 -13.11
N ASP A 466 -0.83 15.65 -12.23
CA ASP A 466 -1.26 16.17 -10.93
C ASP A 466 -1.28 15.04 -9.89
N GLY A 467 -1.24 15.42 -8.62
CA GLY A 467 -1.12 14.50 -7.49
C GLY A 467 -0.82 15.27 -6.20
N LEU A 468 -0.57 14.53 -5.12
CA LEU A 468 -0.33 15.11 -3.79
C LEU A 468 1.09 15.63 -3.57
N GLY A 469 2.01 15.36 -4.48
CA GLY A 469 3.39 15.85 -4.42
C GLY A 469 4.19 15.37 -3.21
N MET A 470 3.83 14.23 -2.62
CA MET A 470 4.56 13.66 -1.48
C MET A 470 5.95 13.20 -1.91
N GLN A 471 6.98 13.60 -1.17
CA GLN A 471 8.36 13.21 -1.47
C GLN A 471 8.59 11.72 -1.27
N ILE A 472 9.63 11.19 -1.93
CA ILE A 472 9.96 9.76 -1.92
C ILE A 472 10.12 9.17 -0.52
N ASP A 473 10.68 9.92 0.42
CA ASP A 473 10.93 9.44 1.79
C ASP A 473 9.76 9.68 2.76
N GLN A 474 8.67 10.28 2.29
CA GLN A 474 7.42 10.44 3.02
C GLN A 474 6.45 9.27 2.80
N VAL A 475 6.67 8.44 1.78
CA VAL A 475 5.81 7.31 1.39
C VAL A 475 6.59 5.99 1.54
N ASP A 476 5.98 4.98 2.17
CA ASP A 476 6.57 3.64 2.30
C ASP A 476 6.28 2.80 1.04
N VAL A 477 6.95 3.14 -0.07
CA VAL A 477 6.78 2.46 -1.38
C VAL A 477 7.00 0.95 -1.28
N LYS A 478 8.03 0.55 -0.52
CA LYS A 478 8.41 -0.85 -0.34
C LYS A 478 7.28 -1.71 0.22
N GLU A 479 6.57 -1.23 1.26
CA GLU A 479 5.46 -1.99 1.85
C GLU A 479 4.30 -2.17 0.84
N HIS A 480 4.05 -1.18 -0.02
CA HIS A 480 3.03 -1.32 -1.07
C HIS A 480 3.42 -2.39 -2.11
N GLU A 481 4.69 -2.42 -2.52
CA GLU A 481 5.21 -3.44 -3.43
C GLU A 481 5.22 -4.85 -2.82
N GLU A 482 5.62 -4.97 -1.54
CA GLU A 482 5.62 -6.25 -0.83
C GLU A 482 4.20 -6.81 -0.63
N LEU A 483 3.23 -5.95 -0.32
CA LEU A 483 1.84 -6.34 -0.14
C LEU A 483 1.24 -6.87 -1.45
N GLU A 484 1.47 -6.17 -2.57
CA GLU A 484 1.00 -6.61 -3.88
C GLU A 484 1.68 -7.92 -4.33
N ALA A 485 2.99 -8.07 -4.07
CA ALA A 485 3.71 -9.31 -4.36
C ALA A 485 3.17 -10.50 -3.54
N LEU A 486 2.74 -10.27 -2.31
CA LEU A 486 2.22 -11.31 -1.42
C LEU A 486 0.74 -11.64 -1.67
N PHE A 487 -0.05 -10.69 -2.16
CA PHE A 487 -1.50 -10.84 -2.33
C PHE A 487 -2.01 -10.38 -3.71
N PRO A 488 -1.39 -10.80 -4.83
CA PRO A 488 -1.71 -10.24 -6.16
C PRO A 488 -3.16 -10.54 -6.58
N SER A 489 -3.67 -11.74 -6.26
CA SER A 489 -5.04 -12.16 -6.60
C SER A 489 -6.11 -11.63 -5.65
N ALA A 490 -5.74 -10.77 -4.69
CA ALA A 490 -6.65 -10.25 -3.67
C ALA A 490 -6.73 -8.72 -3.68
N LEU A 491 -6.20 -8.07 -4.72
CA LEU A 491 -6.23 -6.63 -4.90
C LEU A 491 -6.96 -6.32 -6.20
N HIS A 492 -7.68 -5.19 -6.24
CA HIS A 492 -8.37 -4.76 -7.45
C HIS A 492 -7.43 -4.00 -8.39
N ASP A 493 -7.66 -4.21 -9.68
CA ASP A 493 -7.35 -3.22 -10.70
C ASP A 493 -8.49 -2.20 -10.78
N TYR A 494 -8.14 -0.96 -11.06
CA TYR A 494 -9.06 0.16 -11.05
C TYR A 494 -9.11 0.86 -12.41
N ASP A 495 -10.30 1.35 -12.75
CA ASP A 495 -10.60 2.29 -13.82
C ASP A 495 -11.52 3.37 -13.26
N PHE A 496 -10.95 4.41 -12.65
CA PHE A 496 -11.71 5.55 -12.14
C PHE A 496 -12.08 6.51 -13.25
N ARG A 497 -13.27 7.13 -13.16
CA ARG A 497 -13.75 8.16 -14.07
C ARG A 497 -14.22 9.34 -13.23
N LEU A 498 -13.28 10.21 -12.88
CA LEU A 498 -13.46 11.31 -11.95
C LEU A 498 -14.12 12.50 -12.64
N LYS A 499 -15.30 12.87 -12.15
CA LYS A 499 -16.05 14.03 -12.64
C LYS A 499 -15.95 15.23 -11.71
N ASP A 500 -15.64 15.00 -10.45
CA ASP A 500 -15.58 16.03 -9.42
C ASP A 500 -14.15 16.18 -8.91
N THR A 501 -13.86 17.36 -8.35
CA THR A 501 -12.64 17.57 -7.57
C THR A 501 -12.61 16.59 -6.40
N ILE A 502 -11.49 15.88 -6.24
CA ILE A 502 -11.37 14.87 -5.18
C ILE A 502 -10.52 15.38 -4.01
N SER A 503 -10.84 14.92 -2.80
CA SER A 503 -9.94 15.01 -1.65
C SER A 503 -9.04 13.78 -1.64
N GLY A 504 -7.72 13.96 -1.59
CA GLY A 504 -6.77 12.85 -1.75
C GLY A 504 -6.90 11.77 -0.68
N ASP A 505 -7.18 12.14 0.57
CA ASP A 505 -7.39 11.22 1.70
C ASP A 505 -8.64 10.37 1.49
N ASP A 506 -9.78 11.00 1.24
CA ASP A 506 -11.04 10.31 0.97
C ASP A 506 -10.93 9.39 -0.26
N PHE A 507 -10.23 9.84 -1.32
CA PHE A 507 -10.01 9.03 -2.50
C PHE A 507 -9.13 7.81 -2.21
N ILE A 508 -7.93 8.00 -1.67
CA ILE A 508 -7.01 6.89 -1.38
C ILE A 508 -7.64 5.92 -0.37
N GLU A 509 -8.21 6.42 0.72
CA GLU A 509 -8.70 5.56 1.80
C GLU A 509 -10.03 4.87 1.46
N LYS A 510 -11.00 5.60 0.90
CA LYS A 510 -12.35 5.04 0.65
C LYS A 510 -12.49 4.39 -0.71
N GLN A 511 -11.80 4.89 -1.74
CA GLN A 511 -11.96 4.43 -3.12
C GLN A 511 -10.86 3.45 -3.56
N VAL A 512 -9.63 3.59 -3.05
CA VAL A 512 -8.51 2.72 -3.45
C VAL A 512 -8.24 1.63 -2.41
N TYR A 513 -8.02 1.99 -1.14
CA TYR A 513 -7.64 1.01 -0.12
C TYR A 513 -8.81 0.15 0.35
N ARG A 514 -9.90 0.78 0.79
CA ARG A 514 -11.01 0.05 1.40
C ARG A 514 -11.65 -1.02 0.49
N PRO A 515 -11.85 -0.79 -0.83
CA PRO A 515 -12.37 -1.82 -1.72
C PRO A 515 -11.42 -3.04 -1.80
N SER A 516 -10.11 -2.79 -1.81
CA SER A 516 -9.08 -3.85 -1.77
C SER A 516 -8.80 -4.36 -0.34
N SER A 517 -9.68 -4.11 0.63
CA SER A 517 -9.52 -4.45 2.06
C SER A 517 -8.22 -3.94 2.70
N CYS A 518 -7.61 -2.92 2.11
CA CYS A 518 -6.44 -2.25 2.63
C CYS A 518 -6.85 -1.04 3.49
N TYR A 519 -5.90 -0.48 4.24
CA TYR A 519 -6.09 0.72 5.03
C TYR A 519 -4.80 1.51 5.19
N SER A 520 -4.91 2.83 5.36
CA SER A 520 -3.77 3.71 5.60
C SER A 520 -3.17 3.48 6.99
N ILE A 521 -1.83 3.45 7.11
CA ILE A 521 -1.11 3.32 8.39
C ILE A 521 0.05 4.34 8.44
N PRO A 522 0.15 5.19 9.49
CA PRO A 522 1.32 6.03 9.73
C PRO A 522 2.43 5.20 10.42
N ARG A 523 3.25 4.51 9.63
CA ARG A 523 4.27 3.57 10.12
C ARG A 523 5.67 4.08 9.81
N LYS A 524 6.63 3.93 10.73
CA LYS A 524 8.03 4.41 10.55
C LYS A 524 8.12 5.91 10.21
N GLY A 525 7.13 6.71 10.64
CA GLY A 525 7.03 8.13 10.31
C GLY A 525 6.62 8.44 8.87
N ARG A 526 6.13 7.45 8.10
CA ARG A 526 5.78 7.57 6.68
C ARG A 526 4.31 7.19 6.43
N ALA A 527 3.77 7.63 5.30
CA ALA A 527 2.50 7.14 4.78
C ALA A 527 2.68 5.71 4.24
N SER A 528 2.07 4.74 4.91
CA SER A 528 2.19 3.32 4.60
C SER A 528 0.81 2.67 4.47
N ILE A 529 0.78 1.37 4.18
CA ILE A 529 -0.42 0.60 3.91
C ILE A 529 -0.46 -0.66 4.76
N GLY A 530 -1.67 -1.05 5.19
CA GLY A 530 -1.96 -2.35 5.78
C GLY A 530 -3.03 -3.09 5.01
N LEU A 531 -3.09 -4.41 5.20
CA LEU A 531 -4.14 -5.27 4.66
C LEU A 531 -4.99 -5.82 5.80
N THR A 532 -6.31 -5.89 5.60
CA THR A 532 -7.22 -6.59 6.51
C THR A 532 -6.98 -8.09 6.41
N LYS A 533 -6.13 -8.58 7.29
CA LYS A 533 -5.84 -10.00 7.48
C LYS A 533 -5.86 -10.34 8.97
N PRO A 534 -6.08 -11.62 9.31
CA PRO A 534 -5.82 -12.11 10.66
C PRO A 534 -4.39 -11.74 11.10
N PRO A 535 -4.14 -11.50 12.40
CA PRO A 535 -2.84 -11.06 12.85
C PRO A 535 -1.88 -12.25 12.80
N ILE A 536 -0.76 -12.08 12.09
CA ILE A 536 0.26 -13.12 11.89
C ILE A 536 1.54 -12.65 12.56
N ALA A 537 2.13 -13.51 13.39
CA ALA A 537 3.41 -13.21 14.01
C ALA A 537 4.55 -13.19 12.99
N GLN A 538 5.39 -12.17 13.06
CA GLN A 538 6.65 -12.02 12.34
C GLN A 538 7.85 -12.45 13.21
N ALA A 539 9.03 -12.65 12.61
CA ALA A 539 10.23 -13.13 13.30
C ALA A 539 10.66 -12.27 14.51
N GLU A 540 10.41 -10.95 14.48
CA GLU A 540 10.74 -10.04 15.58
C GLU A 540 9.51 -9.59 16.41
N THR A 541 8.40 -10.33 16.39
CA THR A 541 7.17 -9.94 17.12
C THR A 541 7.43 -9.76 18.61
N VAL A 542 7.05 -8.62 19.18
CA VAL A 542 7.18 -8.36 20.62
C VAL A 542 6.19 -9.24 21.39
N VAL A 543 6.70 -9.95 22.39
CA VAL A 543 5.89 -10.67 23.39
C VAL A 543 5.59 -9.72 24.54
N ILE A 544 4.31 -9.55 24.86
CA ILE A 544 3.80 -8.72 25.96
C ILE A 544 3.16 -9.64 27.00
N ASP A 545 3.82 -9.79 28.14
CA ASP A 545 3.49 -10.76 29.18
C ASP A 545 3.71 -10.18 30.60
N GLU A 546 3.73 -11.03 31.63
CA GLU A 546 3.92 -10.57 33.01
C GLU A 546 5.27 -9.89 33.29
N THR A 547 6.26 -10.05 32.41
CA THR A 547 7.63 -9.56 32.63
C THR A 547 7.83 -8.13 32.14
N ASN A 548 6.98 -7.66 31.23
CA ASN A 548 7.11 -6.34 30.62
C ASN A 548 5.84 -5.48 30.64
N ILE A 549 4.78 -5.94 31.29
CA ILE A 549 3.62 -5.11 31.63
C ILE A 549 3.84 -4.45 32.99
N VAL A 550 3.64 -3.13 33.05
CA VAL A 550 3.85 -2.34 34.29
C VAL A 550 2.75 -2.58 35.32
N GLU A 551 1.48 -2.62 34.89
CA GLU A 551 0.33 -2.79 35.80
C GLU A 551 -0.69 -3.84 35.28
N PRO A 552 -0.38 -5.14 35.40
CA PRO A 552 -1.24 -6.21 34.87
C PRO A 552 -2.67 -6.24 35.44
N SER A 553 -2.85 -5.77 36.69
CA SER A 553 -4.13 -5.85 37.42
C SER A 553 -5.22 -4.90 36.88
N LYS A 554 -4.83 -3.85 36.15
CA LYS A 554 -5.77 -2.88 35.56
C LYS A 554 -6.33 -3.31 34.21
N LEU A 555 -5.75 -4.34 33.60
CA LEU A 555 -6.16 -4.81 32.28
C LEU A 555 -7.61 -5.34 32.29
N ARG A 556 -8.34 -5.05 31.22
CA ARG A 556 -9.73 -5.46 31.00
C ARG A 556 -9.90 -5.96 29.58
N VAL A 557 -10.53 -7.13 29.45
CA VAL A 557 -10.93 -7.70 28.16
C VAL A 557 -12.32 -7.18 27.81
N LYS A 558 -12.52 -6.65 26.60
CA LYS A 558 -13.79 -6.07 26.13
C LYS A 558 -14.20 -6.64 24.78
N ARG A 559 -15.51 -6.80 24.57
CA ARG A 559 -16.17 -7.09 23.29
C ARG A 559 -17.40 -6.21 23.14
N SER A 560 -17.73 -5.80 21.92
CA SER A 560 -18.82 -4.87 21.62
C SER A 560 -19.55 -5.24 20.34
N LEU A 561 -20.85 -4.95 20.26
CA LEU A 561 -21.63 -4.97 19.02
C LEU A 561 -21.70 -3.60 18.34
N THR A 562 -21.19 -2.56 19.00
CA THR A 562 -21.15 -1.19 18.47
C THR A 562 -19.82 -0.87 17.81
N ASN A 563 -18.73 -1.42 18.33
CA ASN A 563 -17.37 -1.20 17.83
C ASN A 563 -16.81 -2.53 17.35
N ASN A 564 -16.12 -2.52 16.20
CA ASN A 564 -15.47 -3.70 15.63
C ASN A 564 -16.42 -4.89 15.43
N PHE A 565 -17.65 -4.63 14.98
CA PHE A 565 -18.68 -5.64 14.69
C PHE A 565 -19.39 -5.33 13.37
N PHE A 566 -19.30 -6.27 12.43
CA PHE A 566 -20.01 -6.23 11.15
C PHE A 566 -20.44 -7.65 10.78
N ASN A 567 -21.74 -7.87 10.59
CA ASN A 567 -22.31 -9.16 10.21
C ASN A 567 -22.91 -9.17 8.80
N SER A 568 -22.76 -8.07 8.06
CA SER A 568 -23.06 -8.00 6.64
C SER A 568 -22.05 -7.07 5.93
N VAL A 569 -21.77 -7.35 4.66
CA VAL A 569 -20.97 -6.51 3.78
C VAL A 569 -21.80 -6.20 2.54
N VAL A 570 -21.87 -4.92 2.18
CA VAL A 570 -22.57 -4.43 0.98
C VAL A 570 -21.55 -3.76 0.09
N TYR A 571 -21.29 -4.35 -1.06
CA TYR A 571 -20.35 -3.85 -2.06
C TYR A 571 -21.13 -3.25 -3.23
N LYS A 572 -20.82 -2.01 -3.62
CA LYS A 572 -21.39 -1.35 -4.81
C LYS A 572 -20.26 -0.94 -5.75
N PHE A 573 -20.39 -1.25 -7.04
CA PHE A 573 -19.35 -1.01 -8.05
C PHE A 573 -19.99 -0.80 -9.44
N GLU A 574 -19.16 -0.63 -10.48
CA GLU A 574 -19.63 -0.33 -11.84
C GLU A 574 -20.41 1.00 -11.90
N LYS A 575 -19.76 2.09 -11.49
CA LYS A 575 -20.35 3.44 -11.48
C LYS A 575 -20.42 3.99 -12.90
N ASP A 576 -21.64 4.35 -13.32
CA ASP A 576 -21.90 4.98 -14.62
C ASP A 576 -21.45 6.45 -14.62
N VAL A 577 -20.85 6.90 -15.74
CA VAL A 577 -20.31 8.26 -15.87
C VAL A 577 -21.41 9.30 -16.05
N ILE A 578 -22.51 8.95 -16.72
CA ILE A 578 -23.57 9.91 -17.05
C ILE A 578 -24.62 9.92 -15.95
N GLU A 579 -25.11 8.76 -15.54
CA GLU A 579 -26.17 8.62 -14.54
C GLU A 579 -25.70 8.78 -13.08
N ASP A 580 -24.38 8.71 -12.84
CA ASP A 580 -23.75 8.81 -11.51
C ASP A 580 -24.28 7.76 -10.51
N LYS A 581 -24.57 6.55 -11.02
CA LYS A 581 -25.14 5.45 -10.23
C LYS A 581 -24.29 4.19 -10.37
N PHE A 582 -24.22 3.44 -9.27
CA PHE A 582 -23.69 2.08 -9.28
C PHE A 582 -24.69 1.14 -9.96
N THR A 583 -24.24 0.45 -11.01
CA THR A 583 -25.07 -0.47 -11.79
C THR A 583 -24.95 -1.93 -11.31
N ARG A 584 -24.02 -2.20 -10.38
CA ARG A 584 -23.77 -3.52 -9.78
C ARG A 584 -23.60 -3.45 -8.27
N GLY A 585 -23.88 -4.56 -7.60
CA GLY A 585 -23.59 -4.73 -6.18
C GLY A 585 -23.72 -6.16 -5.68
N VAL A 586 -23.03 -6.44 -4.58
CA VAL A 586 -23.01 -7.74 -3.88
C VAL A 586 -23.38 -7.50 -2.42
N VAL A 587 -24.28 -8.33 -1.89
CA VAL A 587 -24.69 -8.29 -0.49
C VAL A 587 -24.42 -9.65 0.14
N SER A 588 -23.58 -9.66 1.15
CA SER A 588 -23.20 -10.85 1.90
C SER A 588 -23.59 -10.69 3.36
N ILE A 589 -24.11 -11.75 3.98
CA ILE A 589 -24.59 -11.76 5.37
C ILE A 589 -24.03 -13.00 6.07
N SER A 590 -23.43 -12.81 7.25
CA SER A 590 -22.95 -13.91 8.09
C SER A 590 -24.12 -14.56 8.83
N THR A 591 -24.53 -15.75 8.38
CA THR A 591 -25.54 -16.57 9.06
C THR A 591 -25.04 -17.05 10.42
N ASP A 592 -23.74 -17.29 10.56
CA ASP A 592 -23.14 -17.79 11.80
C ASP A 592 -23.20 -16.75 12.91
N SER A 593 -22.96 -15.48 12.58
CA SER A 593 -23.13 -14.37 13.52
C SER A 593 -24.57 -14.29 14.04
N ILE A 594 -25.56 -14.39 13.14
CA ILE A 594 -26.99 -14.34 13.45
C ILE A 594 -27.40 -15.51 14.35
N ASN A 595 -26.93 -16.72 14.05
CA ASN A 595 -27.26 -17.92 14.82
C ASN A 595 -26.58 -17.93 16.20
N ARG A 596 -25.36 -17.37 16.30
CA ARG A 596 -24.57 -17.36 17.54
C ARG A 596 -24.97 -16.24 18.50
N ILE A 597 -25.30 -15.06 18.01
CA ILE A 597 -25.53 -13.87 18.83
C ILE A 597 -27.04 -13.59 18.89
N PRO A 598 -27.70 -13.82 20.04
CA PRO A 598 -29.15 -13.63 20.15
C PRO A 598 -29.53 -12.16 19.95
N ASN A 599 -30.62 -11.93 19.22
CA ASN A 599 -31.20 -10.60 18.94
C ASN A 599 -30.22 -9.61 18.26
N VAL A 600 -29.24 -10.11 17.51
CA VAL A 600 -28.29 -9.26 16.80
C VAL A 600 -28.98 -8.53 15.63
N LYS A 601 -28.75 -7.22 15.52
CA LYS A 601 -29.24 -6.44 14.37
C LYS A 601 -28.30 -6.62 13.18
N ASN A 602 -28.84 -6.49 11.97
CA ASN A 602 -28.01 -6.36 10.79
C ASN A 602 -27.22 -5.05 10.85
N THR A 603 -25.90 -5.16 10.84
CA THR A 603 -24.94 -4.05 10.92
C THR A 603 -24.02 -4.15 9.70
N PRO A 604 -24.43 -3.58 8.55
CA PRO A 604 -23.70 -3.73 7.31
C PRO A 604 -22.49 -2.80 7.25
N MET A 605 -21.35 -3.32 6.77
CA MET A 605 -20.26 -2.50 6.23
C MET A 605 -20.56 -2.20 4.76
N VAL A 606 -20.78 -0.92 4.45
CA VAL A 606 -21.00 -0.48 3.06
C VAL A 606 -19.67 -0.05 2.44
N ILE A 607 -19.34 -0.62 1.28
CA ILE A 607 -18.17 -0.32 0.46
C ILE A 607 -18.68 0.16 -0.90
N GLU A 608 -18.34 1.39 -1.25
CA GLU A 608 -18.68 2.00 -2.54
C GLU A 608 -17.38 2.18 -3.31
N ALA A 609 -17.24 1.45 -4.41
CA ALA A 609 -16.00 1.31 -5.15
C ALA A 609 -16.18 1.84 -6.57
N GLU A 610 -15.93 3.13 -6.76
CA GLU A 610 -16.22 3.83 -8.02
C GLU A 610 -15.34 3.36 -9.19
N GLY A 611 -14.11 2.96 -8.90
CA GLY A 611 -13.14 2.50 -9.91
C GLY A 611 -13.16 1.00 -10.18
N VAL A 612 -13.92 0.20 -9.42
CA VAL A 612 -14.00 -1.25 -9.67
C VAL A 612 -14.99 -1.52 -10.80
N ARG A 613 -14.55 -2.31 -11.78
CA ARG A 613 -15.34 -2.71 -12.96
C ARG A 613 -15.77 -4.17 -12.91
N ASP A 614 -16.91 -4.52 -13.53
CA ASP A 614 -17.47 -5.89 -13.60
C ASP A 614 -16.71 -6.73 -14.62
N GLU A 615 -15.50 -7.13 -14.25
CA GLU A 615 -14.63 -8.03 -15.01
C GLU A 615 -14.67 -9.45 -14.43
N GLY A 616 -14.06 -10.41 -15.14
CA GLY A 616 -14.17 -11.84 -14.83
C GLY A 616 -13.79 -12.21 -13.38
N ASP A 617 -12.76 -11.58 -12.83
CA ASP A 617 -12.22 -11.89 -11.50
C ASP A 617 -12.79 -11.02 -10.37
N THR A 618 -13.51 -9.93 -10.70
CA THR A 618 -13.99 -8.94 -9.73
C THR A 618 -14.80 -9.56 -8.58
N ARG A 619 -15.70 -10.49 -8.92
CA ARG A 619 -16.55 -11.15 -7.91
C ARG A 619 -15.75 -12.07 -6.99
N ALA A 620 -14.78 -12.80 -7.53
CA ALA A 620 -13.92 -13.67 -6.73
C ALA A 620 -13.09 -12.86 -5.72
N ILE A 621 -12.58 -11.69 -6.14
CA ILE A 621 -11.87 -10.77 -5.26
C ILE A 621 -12.80 -10.23 -4.16
N ILE A 622 -14.02 -9.78 -4.51
CA ILE A 622 -15.02 -9.30 -3.55
C ILE A 622 -15.38 -10.37 -2.51
N ASP A 623 -15.58 -11.62 -2.94
CA ASP A 623 -15.91 -12.72 -2.04
C ASP A 623 -14.74 -13.03 -1.09
N ALA A 624 -13.51 -13.06 -1.59
CA ALA A 624 -12.31 -13.26 -0.77
C ALA A 624 -12.14 -12.15 0.28
N GLN A 625 -12.34 -10.88 -0.11
CA GLN A 625 -12.30 -9.74 0.81
C GLN A 625 -13.41 -9.80 1.85
N THR A 626 -14.62 -10.12 1.42
CA THR A 626 -15.78 -10.26 2.31
C THR A 626 -15.54 -11.31 3.39
N LYS A 627 -14.95 -12.46 3.03
CA LYS A 627 -14.56 -13.51 3.99
C LYS A 627 -13.58 -12.97 5.04
N ARG A 628 -12.55 -12.21 4.62
CA ARG A 628 -11.57 -11.60 5.55
C ARG A 628 -12.23 -10.59 6.51
N ILE A 629 -13.17 -9.78 6.02
CA ILE A 629 -13.93 -8.85 6.85
C ILE A 629 -14.78 -9.62 7.88
N PHE A 630 -15.44 -10.71 7.46
CA PHE A 630 -16.20 -11.54 8.38
C PHE A 630 -15.31 -12.22 9.43
N ASP A 631 -14.20 -12.82 9.03
CA ASP A 631 -13.24 -13.41 9.96
C ASP A 631 -12.79 -12.41 11.03
N ARG A 632 -12.66 -11.13 10.67
CA ARG A 632 -12.25 -10.05 11.57
C ARG A 632 -13.35 -9.55 12.50
N TYR A 633 -14.58 -9.38 12.01
CA TYR A 633 -15.59 -8.59 12.71
C TYR A 633 -16.90 -9.32 13.02
N GLN A 634 -17.19 -10.47 12.40
CA GLN A 634 -18.52 -11.09 12.47
C GLN A 634 -18.95 -11.51 13.88
N PHE A 635 -18.00 -11.71 14.79
CA PHE A 635 -18.28 -12.07 16.19
C PHE A 635 -17.97 -10.96 17.19
N GLY A 636 -17.64 -9.75 16.74
CA GLY A 636 -17.26 -8.64 17.63
C GLY A 636 -15.89 -8.89 18.23
N ALA A 637 -14.88 -8.27 17.61
CA ALA A 637 -13.48 -8.48 17.94
C ALA A 637 -13.19 -8.17 19.43
N GLU A 638 -12.35 -9.00 20.04
CA GLU A 638 -11.92 -8.84 21.43
C GLU A 638 -10.82 -7.77 21.51
N SER A 639 -10.92 -6.87 22.49
CA SER A 639 -9.95 -5.79 22.67
C SER A 639 -9.46 -5.70 24.11
N ILE A 640 -8.22 -5.26 24.27
CA ILE A 640 -7.57 -5.00 25.55
C ILE A 640 -7.00 -3.59 25.51
N SER A 641 -7.59 -2.70 26.29
CA SER A 641 -7.20 -1.29 26.29
C SER A 641 -6.23 -0.95 27.43
N GLY A 642 -5.34 0.01 27.18
CA GLY A 642 -4.46 0.60 28.19
C GLY A 642 -3.33 -0.33 28.65
N VAL A 643 -2.78 -1.14 27.76
CA VAL A 643 -1.63 -2.00 28.07
C VAL A 643 -0.37 -1.14 28.21
N GLN A 644 0.08 -0.91 29.43
CA GLN A 644 1.31 -0.18 29.70
C GLN A 644 2.52 -1.12 29.62
N ILE A 645 3.39 -0.88 28.64
CA ILE A 645 4.55 -1.72 28.29
C ILE A 645 5.83 -1.02 28.74
N LEU A 646 6.82 -1.80 29.19
CA LEU A 646 8.17 -1.27 29.44
C LEU A 646 8.76 -0.64 28.17
N TYR A 647 9.39 0.51 28.33
CA TYR A 647 9.92 1.30 27.21
C TYR A 647 10.88 0.52 26.31
N LYS A 648 11.78 -0.28 26.91
CA LYS A 648 12.76 -1.12 26.19
C LYS A 648 12.12 -2.05 25.16
N ASP A 649 10.88 -2.50 25.39
CA ASP A 649 10.16 -3.41 24.52
C ASP A 649 9.15 -2.67 23.65
N GLY A 650 8.48 -1.65 24.20
CA GLY A 650 7.39 -0.93 23.54
C GLY A 650 7.80 0.16 22.55
N HIS A 651 8.99 0.75 22.65
CA HIS A 651 9.37 1.92 21.83
C HIS A 651 9.41 1.62 20.32
N ARG A 652 9.61 0.35 19.95
CA ARG A 652 9.71 -0.12 18.55
C ARG A 652 8.37 -0.44 17.89
N LEU A 653 7.28 -0.46 18.66
CA LEU A 653 5.93 -0.79 18.19
C LEU A 653 5.25 0.41 17.54
N ASP A 654 4.62 0.27 16.38
CA ASP A 654 3.71 1.27 15.82
C ASP A 654 2.28 0.71 15.70
N VAL A 655 1.30 1.54 15.37
CA VAL A 655 -0.04 1.04 15.01
C VAL A 655 0.03 0.10 13.79
N GLY A 656 -0.81 -0.92 13.79
CA GLY A 656 -0.81 -1.98 12.77
C GLY A 656 0.25 -3.07 12.97
N ASP A 657 1.23 -2.89 13.87
CA ASP A 657 2.14 -3.98 14.23
C ASP A 657 1.38 -5.08 14.98
N THR A 658 1.78 -6.33 14.76
CA THR A 658 1.30 -7.48 15.52
C THR A 658 2.17 -7.72 16.75
N VAL A 659 1.54 -8.10 17.86
CA VAL A 659 2.20 -8.46 19.13
C VAL A 659 1.63 -9.77 19.65
N ILE A 660 2.43 -10.49 20.44
CA ILE A 660 1.94 -11.66 21.17
C ILE A 660 1.55 -11.18 22.56
N PHE A 661 0.27 -11.20 22.88
CA PHE A 661 -0.21 -10.77 24.18
C PHE A 661 -0.76 -11.96 24.95
N GLY A 662 -0.30 -12.10 26.20
CA GLY A 662 -0.91 -13.03 27.14
C GLY A 662 0.05 -14.03 27.73
N SER A 663 -0.30 -14.48 28.93
CA SER A 663 0.36 -15.58 29.64
C SER A 663 -0.59 -16.10 30.72
N PRO A 664 -0.57 -17.41 31.02
CA PRO A 664 -1.35 -18.00 32.12
C PRO A 664 -1.07 -17.36 33.49
N LYS A 665 0.04 -16.61 33.63
CA LYS A 665 0.41 -15.90 34.87
C LYS A 665 -0.25 -14.53 35.03
N LEU A 666 -0.78 -13.91 33.97
CA LEU A 666 -1.43 -12.60 34.03
C LEU A 666 -2.75 -12.59 34.81
N LYS A 667 -3.39 -13.76 35.00
CA LYS A 667 -4.67 -13.94 35.71
C LYS A 667 -5.84 -13.09 35.21
N ILE A 668 -5.77 -12.59 33.98
CA ILE A 668 -6.87 -11.92 33.28
C ILE A 668 -7.89 -12.96 32.77
N SER A 669 -9.13 -12.53 32.54
CA SER A 669 -10.22 -13.41 32.08
C SER A 669 -10.02 -13.81 30.62
N ASP A 670 -10.03 -15.10 30.33
CA ASP A 670 -10.05 -15.65 28.98
C ASP A 670 -11.51 -15.84 28.53
N SER A 671 -11.98 -15.03 27.57
CA SER A 671 -13.37 -15.13 27.11
C SER A 671 -13.64 -16.29 26.14
N THR A 672 -12.61 -17.03 25.71
CA THR A 672 -12.75 -18.21 24.84
C THR A 672 -12.84 -19.50 25.65
N GLN A 673 -12.10 -19.59 26.76
CA GLN A 673 -12.03 -20.77 27.63
C GLN A 673 -12.88 -20.64 28.90
N GLY A 674 -13.33 -19.42 29.25
CA GLY A 674 -14.13 -19.17 30.45
C GLY A 674 -13.36 -19.32 31.76
N ASN A 675 -12.04 -19.14 31.75
CA ASN A 675 -11.17 -19.27 32.92
C ASN A 675 -10.25 -18.03 33.07
N ARG A 676 -9.34 -18.02 34.07
CA ARG A 676 -8.34 -16.94 34.28
C ARG A 676 -6.92 -17.33 33.85
N LYS A 677 -6.79 -18.32 32.97
CA LYS A 677 -5.53 -18.72 32.35
C LYS A 677 -5.53 -18.18 30.93
N PHE A 678 -5.23 -16.90 30.78
CA PHE A 678 -5.22 -16.26 29.48
C PHE A 678 -4.12 -16.84 28.61
N ARG A 679 -4.48 -17.55 27.54
CA ARG A 679 -3.51 -18.11 26.61
C ARG A 679 -2.89 -17.00 25.76
N PRO A 680 -1.59 -17.08 25.41
CA PRO A 680 -0.98 -16.17 24.46
C PRO A 680 -1.78 -16.10 23.16
N ARG A 681 -1.96 -14.90 22.60
CA ARG A 681 -2.63 -14.68 21.32
C ARG A 681 -1.89 -13.63 20.53
N VAL A 682 -1.90 -13.77 19.20
CA VAL A 682 -1.47 -12.69 18.32
C VAL A 682 -2.57 -11.64 18.29
N MET A 683 -2.20 -10.39 18.58
CA MET A 683 -3.09 -9.23 18.57
C MET A 683 -2.45 -8.11 17.75
N GLU A 684 -3.28 -7.23 17.20
CA GLU A 684 -2.86 -6.04 16.47
C GLU A 684 -2.88 -4.82 17.38
N VAL A 685 -1.85 -3.97 17.27
CA VAL A 685 -1.82 -2.66 17.94
C VAL A 685 -2.72 -1.69 17.18
N VAL A 686 -3.88 -1.34 17.75
CA VAL A 686 -4.83 -0.41 17.10
C VAL A 686 -4.70 1.03 17.60
N ASN A 687 -4.05 1.22 18.74
CA ASN A 687 -3.75 2.54 19.27
C ASN A 687 -2.45 2.44 20.06
N ILE A 688 -1.58 3.44 19.92
CA ILE A 688 -0.38 3.53 20.74
C ILE A 688 -0.09 4.99 21.10
N ALA A 689 0.25 5.20 22.36
CA ALA A 689 0.76 6.44 22.90
C ALA A 689 2.19 6.24 23.37
N LYS A 690 3.13 6.94 22.74
CA LYS A 690 4.55 6.96 23.12
C LYS A 690 4.86 8.28 23.79
N GLY A 691 5.33 8.22 25.03
CA GLY A 691 5.89 9.36 25.74
C GLY A 691 7.41 9.31 25.65
N PRO A 692 8.04 9.85 24.59
CA PRO A 692 9.49 9.76 24.40
C PRO A 692 10.27 10.36 25.57
N LEU A 693 9.73 11.40 26.21
CA LEU A 693 10.36 12.07 27.35
C LEU A 693 10.08 11.40 28.71
N LYS A 694 8.99 10.64 28.80
CA LYS A 694 8.57 9.97 30.04
C LYS A 694 8.96 8.49 30.08
N ALA A 695 9.55 7.98 29.00
CA ALA A 695 9.81 6.56 28.79
C ALA A 695 8.57 5.68 29.05
N THR A 696 7.38 6.15 28.61
CA THR A 696 6.11 5.42 28.77
C THR A 696 5.56 5.00 27.41
N VAL A 697 5.11 3.74 27.30
CA VAL A 697 4.38 3.25 26.13
C VAL A 697 3.07 2.63 26.59
N VAL A 698 1.96 3.07 26.01
CA VAL A 698 0.62 2.54 26.26
C VAL A 698 -0.01 2.13 24.94
N ALA A 699 -0.48 0.89 24.84
CA ALA A 699 -1.10 0.35 23.63
C ALA A 699 -2.52 -0.19 23.89
N ASP A 700 -3.40 -0.04 22.90
CA ASP A 700 -4.65 -0.81 22.83
C ASP A 700 -4.48 -1.92 21.80
N LEU A 701 -4.85 -3.14 22.19
CA LEU A 701 -4.67 -4.35 21.41
C LEU A 701 -6.02 -4.88 20.94
N LEU A 702 -6.08 -5.36 19.70
CA LEU A 702 -7.27 -5.96 19.09
C LEU A 702 -6.96 -7.37 18.60
N ASN A 703 -7.77 -8.33 19.01
CA ASN A 703 -7.75 -9.70 18.52
C ASN A 703 -8.74 -9.84 17.37
N THR A 704 -8.19 -9.77 16.16
CA THR A 704 -8.91 -9.83 14.88
C THR A 704 -9.16 -11.26 14.39
N ALA A 705 -8.72 -12.28 15.12
CA ALA A 705 -9.01 -13.70 14.82
C ALA A 705 -9.96 -14.31 15.87
N TYR A 706 -10.77 -13.49 16.53
CA TYR A 706 -11.61 -13.94 17.65
C TYR A 706 -12.59 -15.03 17.19
N SER A 707 -12.33 -16.27 17.63
CA SER A 707 -13.15 -17.43 17.29
C SER A 707 -13.21 -17.71 15.78
N ALA A 708 -12.17 -17.33 15.03
CA ALA A 708 -12.03 -17.76 13.65
C ALA A 708 -11.99 -19.30 13.58
N GLU A 709 -12.64 -19.89 12.58
CA GLU A 709 -12.65 -21.34 12.36
C GLU A 709 -11.33 -21.85 11.73
N ALA A 710 -10.25 -21.08 11.83
CA ALA A 710 -8.92 -21.38 11.31
C ALA A 710 -7.84 -20.76 12.20
N LYS A 711 -6.70 -21.45 12.31
CA LYS A 711 -5.45 -20.90 12.87
C LYS A 711 -4.56 -20.42 11.73
N TYR A 712 -3.89 -19.29 11.95
CA TYR A 712 -2.92 -18.72 11.03
C TYR A 712 -1.57 -18.65 11.73
N GLY A 713 -0.49 -18.90 11.01
CA GLY A 713 0.86 -18.89 11.55
C GLY A 713 1.90 -18.84 10.45
N VAL A 714 3.16 -18.75 10.85
CA VAL A 714 4.30 -18.83 9.95
C VAL A 714 4.97 -20.20 10.05
N VAL A 715 5.76 -20.57 9.06
CA VAL A 715 6.60 -21.78 9.16
C VAL A 715 7.56 -21.62 10.35
N SER A 716 7.71 -22.67 11.15
CA SER A 716 8.56 -22.65 12.34
C SER A 716 10.04 -22.46 12.00
N PRO A 717 10.82 -21.82 12.89
CA PRO A 717 12.25 -21.71 12.71
C PRO A 717 12.91 -23.08 12.82
N SER A 718 13.97 -23.27 12.03
CA SER A 718 14.92 -24.36 12.16
C SER A 718 16.35 -23.85 11.98
N SER A 719 17.29 -24.53 12.62
CA SER A 719 18.72 -24.27 12.49
C SER A 719 19.51 -25.57 12.50
N GLU A 720 20.63 -25.58 11.79
CA GLU A 720 21.62 -26.65 11.89
C GLU A 720 22.61 -26.37 13.03
N THR A 721 23.05 -27.42 13.72
CA THR A 721 24.10 -27.34 14.73
C THR A 721 25.47 -27.20 14.06
N GLY A 722 26.36 -26.45 14.72
CA GLY A 722 27.76 -26.34 14.36
C GLY A 722 28.66 -27.22 15.23
N SER A 723 29.88 -27.42 14.75
CA SER A 723 30.95 -28.06 15.52
C SER A 723 31.22 -27.39 16.87
N GLY A 724 31.61 -28.19 17.87
CA GLY A 724 31.89 -27.72 19.23
C GLY A 724 30.68 -27.61 20.16
N SER A 725 29.51 -28.11 19.73
CA SER A 725 28.35 -28.25 20.61
C SER A 725 28.61 -29.21 21.77
N THR A 726 28.00 -28.92 22.92
CA THR A 726 28.07 -29.72 24.16
C THR A 726 26.65 -30.06 24.64
N THR A 727 26.52 -30.77 25.76
CA THR A 727 25.20 -31.09 26.33
C THR A 727 24.44 -29.88 26.88
N GLN A 728 25.12 -28.76 27.20
CA GLN A 728 24.48 -27.55 27.75
C GLN A 728 24.52 -26.35 26.81
N LEU A 729 25.44 -26.38 25.84
CA LEU A 729 25.68 -25.31 24.89
C LEU A 729 25.58 -25.88 23.48
N VAL A 730 24.50 -25.53 22.77
CA VAL A 730 24.27 -25.97 21.40
C VAL A 730 24.67 -24.83 20.47
N LYS A 731 25.73 -25.03 19.69
CA LYS A 731 26.17 -24.03 18.71
C LYS A 731 25.32 -24.19 17.46
N ILE A 732 24.73 -23.10 16.96
CA ILE A 732 23.96 -23.08 15.72
C ILE A 732 24.74 -22.37 14.62
N LYS A 733 24.58 -22.81 13.38
CA LYS A 733 25.17 -22.17 12.20
C LYS A 733 24.09 -21.62 11.28
N ARG A 734 24.48 -20.64 10.46
CA ARG A 734 23.58 -20.05 9.46
C ARG A 734 23.04 -21.14 8.54
N SER A 735 21.73 -21.27 8.51
CA SER A 735 21.01 -22.31 7.77
C SER A 735 19.61 -21.80 7.41
N PHE A 736 18.92 -22.47 6.49
CA PHE A 736 17.52 -22.20 6.13
C PHE A 736 17.17 -20.70 5.99
N SER A 737 17.79 -20.05 5.01
CA SER A 737 17.49 -18.67 4.56
C SER A 737 17.86 -17.52 5.51
N THR A 738 18.74 -17.71 6.50
CA THR A 738 19.29 -16.57 7.27
C THR A 738 20.21 -15.72 6.39
N PRO A 739 19.91 -14.42 6.16
CA PRO A 739 20.76 -13.54 5.36
C PRO A 739 22.14 -13.37 5.98
N VAL A 740 23.16 -13.09 5.16
CA VAL A 740 24.55 -12.85 5.62
C VAL A 740 24.63 -11.68 6.61
N THR A 741 23.69 -10.73 6.51
CA THR A 741 23.57 -9.55 7.37
C THR A 741 22.95 -9.84 8.74
N GLN A 742 22.32 -11.01 8.95
CA GLN A 742 21.66 -11.36 10.20
C GLN A 742 22.39 -12.47 10.97
N LEU A 743 22.13 -12.50 12.29
CA LEU A 743 22.62 -13.55 13.18
C LEU A 743 21.56 -14.65 13.30
N GLU A 744 22.00 -15.91 13.30
CA GLU A 744 21.11 -17.08 13.37
C GLU A 744 20.25 -17.08 14.64
N GLN A 745 20.80 -16.59 15.76
CA GLN A 745 20.07 -16.49 17.04
C GLN A 745 18.75 -15.72 16.97
N TYR A 746 18.59 -14.78 16.02
CA TYR A 746 17.38 -13.98 15.93
C TYR A 746 16.13 -14.82 15.61
N LYS A 747 16.29 -15.98 14.96
CA LYS A 747 15.21 -16.96 14.79
C LYS A 747 14.63 -17.48 16.10
N TRP A 748 15.42 -17.47 17.17
CA TRP A 748 15.12 -18.24 18.40
C TRP A 748 14.82 -17.39 19.62
N LYS A 749 15.04 -16.07 19.57
CA LYS A 749 14.91 -15.19 20.74
C LYS A 749 13.51 -15.17 21.37
N THR A 750 12.48 -15.35 20.56
CA THR A 750 11.07 -15.35 20.99
C THR A 750 10.71 -16.59 21.82
N TYR A 751 11.54 -17.64 21.80
CA TYR A 751 11.24 -18.96 22.39
C TYR A 751 12.03 -19.23 23.67
N PHE A 752 12.51 -18.20 24.36
CA PHE A 752 13.11 -18.39 25.67
C PHE A 752 12.09 -18.98 26.66
N GLY A 753 12.52 -20.01 27.38
CA GLY A 753 11.69 -20.83 28.26
C GLY A 753 10.80 -21.85 27.54
N GLN A 754 10.90 -21.98 26.21
CA GLN A 754 10.14 -22.98 25.45
C GLN A 754 10.96 -24.24 25.19
N LYS A 755 10.27 -25.38 25.07
CA LYS A 755 10.87 -26.62 24.59
C LYS A 755 11.31 -26.49 23.14
N ILE A 756 12.46 -27.10 22.83
CA ILE A 756 13.02 -27.30 21.50
C ILE A 756 13.40 -28.77 21.31
N VAL A 757 13.44 -29.20 20.06
CA VAL A 757 13.94 -30.53 19.67
C VAL A 757 15.28 -30.38 19.00
N VAL A 758 16.24 -31.21 19.39
CA VAL A 758 17.54 -31.36 18.73
C VAL A 758 17.64 -32.79 18.22
N ARG A 759 17.66 -32.98 16.90
CA ARG A 759 17.65 -34.31 16.30
C ARG A 759 18.71 -34.50 15.23
N SER A 760 19.10 -35.75 14.99
CA SER A 760 19.92 -36.11 13.85
C SER A 760 19.12 -35.97 12.53
N PRO A 761 19.80 -35.74 11.38
CA PRO A 761 19.12 -35.61 10.09
C PRO A 761 18.26 -36.82 9.69
N ASP A 762 18.65 -38.01 10.14
CA ASP A 762 17.98 -39.30 9.90
C ASP A 762 16.91 -39.66 10.95
N TRP A 763 16.61 -38.76 11.89
CA TRP A 763 15.66 -38.97 12.99
C TRP A 763 15.99 -40.14 13.95
N VAL A 764 17.18 -40.73 13.85
CA VAL A 764 17.58 -41.84 14.73
C VAL A 764 17.77 -41.37 16.16
N THR A 765 18.31 -40.16 16.36
CA THR A 765 18.50 -39.56 17.67
C THR A 765 17.67 -38.30 17.79
N VAL A 766 16.86 -38.21 18.84
CA VAL A 766 15.99 -37.06 19.12
C VAL A 766 16.11 -36.72 20.61
N TYR A 767 16.43 -35.46 20.90
CA TYR A 767 16.50 -34.93 22.25
C TYR A 767 15.55 -33.75 22.41
N GLU A 768 14.93 -33.64 23.59
CA GLU A 768 14.09 -32.51 23.98
C GLU A 768 14.73 -31.76 25.16
N THR A 769 14.71 -30.43 25.13
CA THR A 769 15.22 -29.55 26.19
C THR A 769 14.56 -28.18 26.11
N ASP A 770 14.71 -27.32 27.14
CA ASP A 770 14.22 -25.94 27.09
C ASP A 770 15.33 -24.96 26.69
N LEU A 771 15.01 -24.03 25.80
CA LEU A 771 15.91 -22.94 25.42
C LEU A 771 15.90 -21.86 26.52
N ILE A 772 17.01 -21.63 27.20
CA ILE A 772 17.10 -20.63 28.29
C ILE A 772 17.77 -19.32 27.88
N GLY A 773 18.46 -19.28 26.74
CA GLY A 773 19.07 -18.05 26.22
C GLY A 773 20.25 -18.30 25.28
N PHE A 774 21.08 -17.27 25.08
CA PHE A 774 22.32 -17.34 24.30
C PHE A 774 23.54 -16.95 25.17
N THR A 775 24.74 -17.26 24.70
CA THR A 775 25.99 -16.82 25.34
C THR A 775 26.40 -15.42 24.89
N ASP A 776 27.04 -14.66 25.77
CA ASP A 776 27.56 -13.32 25.42
C ASP A 776 28.87 -13.37 24.63
N GLN A 777 29.57 -14.52 24.66
CA GLN A 777 30.83 -14.71 23.94
C GLN A 777 30.65 -15.15 22.49
N ASP A 778 29.68 -16.04 22.23
CA ASP A 778 29.27 -16.43 20.89
C ASP A 778 27.74 -16.25 20.77
N PRO A 779 27.28 -15.22 20.02
CA PRO A 779 25.86 -14.93 19.89
C PRO A 779 25.07 -16.06 19.22
N ASN A 780 25.70 -17.02 18.55
CA ASN A 780 25.03 -18.19 17.95
C ASN A 780 25.24 -19.47 18.78
N THR A 781 25.46 -19.35 20.09
CA THR A 781 25.48 -20.51 20.99
C THR A 781 24.29 -20.46 21.95
N MET A 782 23.36 -21.40 21.77
CA MET A 782 22.19 -21.60 22.61
C MET A 782 22.59 -22.20 23.95
N LYS A 783 22.03 -21.66 25.03
CA LYS A 783 22.04 -22.27 26.37
C LYS A 783 20.74 -23.07 26.53
N VAL A 784 20.86 -24.32 26.94
CA VAL A 784 19.70 -25.22 27.11
C VAL A 784 19.66 -25.81 28.51
N SER A 785 18.45 -26.04 29.03
CA SER A 785 18.23 -26.68 30.34
C SER A 785 16.90 -27.45 30.33
N PRO A 786 16.85 -28.71 30.77
CA PRO A 786 17.96 -29.52 31.31
C PRO A 786 19.01 -29.87 30.24
N PRO A 787 20.26 -30.23 30.62
CA PRO A 787 21.28 -30.63 29.65
C PRO A 787 20.82 -31.78 28.76
N LEU A 788 21.20 -31.76 27.48
CA LEU A 788 20.93 -32.83 26.53
C LEU A 788 21.56 -34.16 27.01
N PRO A 789 20.94 -35.32 26.73
CA PRO A 789 21.50 -36.63 27.07
C PRO A 789 22.87 -36.92 26.44
N GLY A 790 23.18 -36.28 25.30
CA GLY A 790 24.46 -36.36 24.60
C GLY A 790 24.76 -35.05 23.87
N ALA A 791 26.04 -34.81 23.58
CA ALA A 791 26.42 -33.66 22.76
C ALA A 791 25.94 -33.88 21.32
N PRO A 792 25.17 -32.94 20.74
CA PRO A 792 24.69 -33.09 19.38
C PRO A 792 25.87 -33.02 18.41
N GLY A 793 25.81 -33.86 17.36
CA GLY A 793 26.77 -33.80 16.26
C GLY A 793 26.65 -32.49 15.47
N GLU A 794 27.61 -32.24 14.60
CA GLU A 794 27.48 -31.19 13.58
C GLU A 794 26.36 -31.57 12.59
N ASP A 795 25.69 -30.57 12.03
CA ASP A 795 24.57 -30.71 11.07
C ASP A 795 23.31 -31.38 11.63
N TRP A 796 23.20 -31.55 12.94
CA TRP A 796 21.93 -31.90 13.59
C TRP A 796 20.95 -30.73 13.46
N VAL A 797 19.66 -31.03 13.49
CA VAL A 797 18.61 -30.02 13.32
C VAL A 797 18.05 -29.64 14.69
N VAL A 798 18.04 -28.34 14.97
CA VAL A 798 17.28 -27.71 16.04
C VAL A 798 15.97 -27.21 15.43
N GLU A 799 14.83 -27.65 15.98
CA GLU A 799 13.49 -27.33 15.47
C GLU A 799 12.46 -27.25 16.60
N CYS A 800 11.25 -26.79 16.26
CA CYS A 800 10.13 -26.78 17.19
C CYS A 800 9.68 -28.21 17.56
N PRO A 801 9.13 -28.43 18.76
CA PRO A 801 8.61 -29.73 19.16
C PRO A 801 7.38 -30.13 18.33
N ALA A 802 7.10 -31.43 18.27
CA ALA A 802 5.92 -31.96 17.59
C ALA A 802 4.62 -31.47 18.26
N TYR A 803 3.51 -31.37 17.52
CA TYR A 803 2.23 -30.93 18.07
C TYR A 803 1.76 -31.82 19.22
N GLN A 804 1.45 -31.23 20.38
CA GLN A 804 0.94 -31.94 21.56
C GLN A 804 -0.24 -31.19 22.18
N ASP A 805 -1.17 -31.89 22.84
CA ASP A 805 -2.26 -31.30 23.60
C ASP A 805 -1.82 -30.97 25.04
N ASN A 806 -0.95 -29.97 25.19
CA ASN A 806 -0.54 -29.44 26.49
C ASN A 806 -0.34 -27.92 26.45
N ASP A 807 -0.36 -27.30 27.64
CA ASP A 807 -0.19 -25.86 27.81
C ASP A 807 1.24 -25.38 27.45
N GLU A 808 2.24 -26.27 27.44
CA GLU A 808 3.63 -25.96 27.08
C GLU A 808 3.80 -25.67 25.58
N MET A 809 2.84 -26.09 24.76
CA MET A 809 2.81 -25.86 23.32
C MET A 809 2.04 -24.59 22.93
N ASP A 810 1.43 -23.88 23.87
CA ASP A 810 0.50 -22.78 23.57
C ASP A 810 1.16 -21.68 22.72
N LEU A 811 2.43 -21.33 23.00
CA LEU A 811 3.15 -20.34 22.19
C LEU A 811 3.45 -20.88 20.78
N TRP A 812 3.97 -22.10 20.66
CA TRP A 812 4.24 -22.74 19.37
C TRP A 812 2.98 -22.82 18.50
N LYS A 813 1.84 -23.23 19.08
CA LYS A 813 0.53 -23.29 18.41
C LYS A 813 -0.03 -21.93 18.02
N THR A 814 0.39 -20.88 18.71
CA THR A 814 -0.05 -19.51 18.41
C THR A 814 0.74 -18.91 17.26
N LEU A 815 2.02 -19.29 17.13
CA LEU A 815 2.94 -18.68 16.16
C LEU A 815 3.05 -19.47 14.86
N HIS A 816 3.01 -20.80 14.94
CA HIS A 816 3.42 -21.64 13.83
C HIS A 816 2.33 -22.56 13.32
N VAL A 817 2.36 -22.71 12.00
CA VAL A 817 1.57 -23.73 11.31
C VAL A 817 2.17 -25.09 11.61
N PHE A 818 1.32 -26.00 12.07
CA PHE A 818 1.61 -27.43 12.07
C PHE A 818 0.85 -28.05 10.91
N LEU A 819 1.51 -28.91 10.13
CA LEU A 819 0.83 -29.60 9.05
C LEU A 819 -0.21 -30.55 9.63
N ASN A 820 -1.45 -30.38 9.16
CA ASN A 820 -2.53 -31.29 9.48
C ASN A 820 -2.28 -32.66 8.84
N PRO A 821 -2.70 -33.76 9.48
CA PRO A 821 -2.66 -35.06 8.84
C PRO A 821 -3.58 -35.06 7.62
N GLN A 822 -3.08 -35.55 6.49
CA GLN A 822 -3.88 -35.83 5.31
C GLN A 822 -4.30 -37.30 5.32
N ILE A 823 -5.59 -37.56 5.15
CA ILE A 823 -6.16 -38.91 5.23
C ILE A 823 -6.69 -39.33 3.87
N LYS A 824 -6.50 -40.59 3.49
CA LYS A 824 -7.05 -41.12 2.23
C LYS A 824 -8.50 -41.54 2.41
N VAL A 825 -9.31 -41.31 1.38
CA VAL A 825 -10.64 -41.91 1.25
C VAL A 825 -10.48 -43.37 0.89
N VAL A 826 -11.05 -44.27 1.70
CA VAL A 826 -11.15 -45.69 1.37
C VAL A 826 -12.28 -45.89 0.38
N THR A 827 -13.47 -45.33 0.65
CA THR A 827 -14.62 -45.42 -0.27
C THR A 827 -15.62 -44.30 0.03
N GLY A 828 -16.13 -43.62 -1.00
CA GLY A 828 -17.31 -42.75 -0.85
C GLY A 828 -18.60 -43.55 -0.93
N ILE A 829 -19.34 -43.60 0.18
CA ILE A 829 -20.63 -44.31 0.28
C ILE A 829 -21.75 -43.46 -0.36
N SER A 830 -21.69 -42.15 -0.18
CA SER A 830 -22.59 -41.16 -0.80
C SER A 830 -21.92 -39.79 -0.85
N THR A 831 -22.61 -38.79 -1.39
CA THR A 831 -22.19 -37.37 -1.32
C THR A 831 -22.11 -36.82 0.12
N THR A 832 -22.57 -37.57 1.12
CA THR A 832 -22.57 -37.19 2.54
C THR A 832 -21.89 -38.21 3.45
N LYS A 833 -21.43 -39.36 2.95
CA LYS A 833 -20.83 -40.42 3.77
C LYS A 833 -19.57 -40.96 3.12
N ILE A 834 -18.50 -41.01 3.90
CA ILE A 834 -17.17 -41.39 3.45
C ILE A 834 -16.59 -42.39 4.43
N GLN A 835 -16.05 -43.49 3.93
CA GLN A 835 -15.28 -44.44 4.70
C GLN A 835 -13.80 -44.06 4.68
N VAL A 836 -13.17 -44.08 5.85
CA VAL A 836 -11.75 -43.73 6.09
C VAL A 836 -11.00 -44.92 6.72
N PRO A 837 -9.65 -44.92 6.73
CA PRO A 837 -8.89 -46.00 7.33
C PRO A 837 -9.18 -46.15 8.84
N PRO A 838 -9.24 -47.39 9.36
CA PRO A 838 -9.52 -47.63 10.78
C PRO A 838 -8.52 -46.96 11.74
N GLU A 839 -7.26 -46.84 11.35
CA GLU A 839 -6.20 -46.16 12.11
C GLU A 839 -6.39 -44.63 12.19
N ASP A 840 -7.16 -44.07 11.26
CA ASP A 840 -7.32 -42.64 11.06
C ASP A 840 -8.67 -42.10 11.56
N ILE A 841 -9.67 -42.97 11.79
CA ILE A 841 -11.01 -42.55 12.25
C ILE A 841 -10.97 -41.75 13.56
N GLY A 842 -10.02 -42.06 14.44
CA GLY A 842 -9.82 -41.36 15.72
C GLY A 842 -9.30 -39.92 15.59
N LYS A 843 -8.86 -39.50 14.39
CA LYS A 843 -8.41 -38.13 14.10
C LYS A 843 -9.58 -37.17 13.83
N PHE A 844 -10.77 -37.70 13.53
CA PHE A 844 -11.96 -36.89 13.29
C PHE A 844 -12.75 -36.62 14.57
N TYR A 845 -13.45 -35.48 14.61
CA TYR A 845 -14.44 -35.18 15.64
C TYR A 845 -15.66 -34.48 15.05
N VAL A 846 -16.82 -34.62 15.68
CA VAL A 846 -18.05 -33.94 15.24
C VAL A 846 -17.84 -32.43 15.27
N GLY A 847 -18.12 -31.77 14.15
CA GLY A 847 -17.89 -30.35 13.90
C GLY A 847 -16.55 -30.02 13.25
N SER A 848 -15.62 -30.98 13.10
CA SER A 848 -14.35 -30.73 12.40
C SER A 848 -14.59 -30.37 10.93
N PRO A 849 -13.96 -29.31 10.40
CA PRO A 849 -13.98 -29.01 8.98
C PRO A 849 -13.15 -30.04 8.21
N VAL A 850 -13.55 -30.34 6.97
CA VAL A 850 -12.83 -31.25 6.07
C VAL A 850 -12.86 -30.70 4.65
N ARG A 851 -11.78 -30.90 3.89
CA ARG A 851 -11.75 -30.63 2.44
C ARG A 851 -11.41 -31.93 1.73
N ILE A 852 -12.24 -32.31 0.77
CA ILE A 852 -12.08 -33.57 0.04
C ILE A 852 -11.72 -33.24 -1.40
N HIS A 853 -10.63 -33.79 -1.90
CA HIS A 853 -10.19 -33.53 -3.28
C HIS A 853 -9.46 -34.73 -3.89
N ALA A 854 -9.38 -34.76 -5.22
CA ALA A 854 -8.46 -35.62 -5.95
C ALA A 854 -7.01 -35.13 -5.76
N GLU A 855 -6.02 -36.00 -5.95
CA GLU A 855 -4.59 -35.66 -5.76
C GLU A 855 -4.13 -34.47 -6.61
N ASP A 856 -4.73 -34.28 -7.78
CA ASP A 856 -4.45 -33.18 -8.72
C ASP A 856 -5.40 -31.98 -8.56
N TYR A 857 -6.29 -31.98 -7.57
CA TYR A 857 -7.35 -30.99 -7.34
C TYR A 857 -8.33 -30.80 -8.52
N SER A 858 -8.36 -31.72 -9.51
CA SER A 858 -9.32 -31.67 -10.61
C SER A 858 -10.78 -31.81 -10.15
N VAL A 859 -10.97 -32.50 -9.03
CA VAL A 859 -12.21 -32.59 -8.27
C VAL A 859 -11.90 -32.12 -6.86
N ASP A 860 -12.60 -31.10 -6.40
CA ASP A 860 -12.37 -30.50 -5.09
C ASP A 860 -13.71 -30.08 -4.49
N SER A 861 -13.95 -30.45 -3.24
CA SER A 861 -15.09 -29.98 -2.47
C SER A 861 -15.07 -28.47 -2.26
N LYS A 862 -13.92 -27.84 -2.58
CA LYS A 862 -13.52 -26.47 -2.29
C LYS A 862 -13.53 -26.23 -0.78
N ASP A 863 -13.10 -25.04 -0.39
CA ASP A 863 -13.06 -24.57 0.99
C ASP A 863 -14.47 -24.15 1.49
N VAL A 864 -15.48 -24.95 1.10
CA VAL A 864 -16.88 -24.80 1.50
C VAL A 864 -17.04 -25.53 2.83
N ASP A 865 -17.84 -24.99 3.75
CA ASP A 865 -18.05 -25.45 5.15
C ASP A 865 -18.50 -26.92 5.32
N ASN A 866 -17.74 -27.87 4.82
CA ASN A 866 -17.96 -29.30 4.95
C ASN A 866 -17.50 -29.69 6.35
N LYS A 867 -18.45 -29.90 7.25
CA LYS A 867 -18.19 -30.30 8.64
C LYS A 867 -18.60 -31.74 8.87
N VAL A 868 -17.85 -32.46 9.69
CA VAL A 868 -18.26 -33.79 10.15
C VAL A 868 -19.48 -33.66 11.06
N LYS A 869 -20.60 -34.27 10.67
CA LYS A 869 -21.85 -34.31 11.43
C LYS A 869 -21.88 -35.47 12.42
N GLU A 870 -21.38 -36.62 12.01
CA GLU A 870 -21.45 -37.87 12.77
C GLU A 870 -20.25 -38.75 12.41
N ILE A 871 -19.81 -39.56 13.37
CA ILE A 871 -18.69 -40.50 13.22
C ILE A 871 -19.16 -41.87 13.67
N ASP A 872 -19.07 -42.85 12.77
CA ASP A 872 -19.30 -44.25 13.05
C ASP A 872 -17.95 -44.96 13.23
N LEU A 873 -17.63 -45.28 14.49
CA LEU A 873 -16.39 -45.95 14.87
C LEU A 873 -16.40 -47.46 14.53
N ILE A 874 -17.56 -48.05 14.22
CA ILE A 874 -17.66 -49.47 13.91
C ILE A 874 -17.33 -49.69 12.43
N ASP A 875 -17.95 -48.89 11.56
CA ASP A 875 -17.79 -49.02 10.10
C ASP A 875 -16.68 -48.10 9.53
N ASN A 876 -16.08 -47.27 10.38
CA ASN A 876 -15.08 -46.24 10.02
C ASN A 876 -15.62 -45.22 9.02
N VAL A 877 -16.86 -44.77 9.26
CA VAL A 877 -17.57 -43.84 8.36
C VAL A 877 -17.72 -42.48 9.02
N ILE A 878 -17.36 -41.42 8.30
CA ILE A 878 -17.72 -40.05 8.64
C ILE A 878 -18.92 -39.61 7.81
N ALA A 879 -19.88 -38.95 8.45
CA ALA A 879 -21.00 -38.31 7.77
C ALA A 879 -20.80 -36.79 7.74
N LEU A 880 -21.03 -36.16 6.59
CA LEU A 880 -20.89 -34.72 6.39
C LEU A 880 -22.21 -33.98 6.68
N ALA A 881 -22.10 -32.76 7.18
CA ALA A 881 -23.24 -31.88 7.47
C ALA A 881 -23.94 -31.39 6.19
N ARG A 882 -23.20 -31.30 5.09
CA ARG A 882 -23.68 -30.88 3.76
C ARG A 882 -23.33 -31.97 2.73
N ALA A 883 -24.16 -32.08 1.70
CA ALA A 883 -23.86 -32.92 0.54
C ALA A 883 -22.82 -32.26 -0.36
N LEU A 884 -21.80 -33.03 -0.73
CA LEU A 884 -20.82 -32.67 -1.75
C LEU A 884 -21.48 -32.68 -3.14
N GLU A 885 -20.89 -31.93 -4.08
CA GLU A 885 -21.29 -31.91 -5.49
C GLU A 885 -20.87 -33.19 -6.24
N PHE A 886 -20.10 -34.06 -5.58
CA PHE A 886 -19.61 -35.34 -6.09
C PHE A 886 -19.60 -36.40 -4.98
N THR A 887 -19.57 -37.68 -5.37
CA THR A 887 -19.28 -38.78 -4.44
C THR A 887 -17.77 -39.03 -4.42
N PRO A 888 -17.09 -38.96 -3.27
CA PRO A 888 -15.64 -39.16 -3.20
C PRO A 888 -15.21 -40.55 -3.70
N ALA A 889 -14.18 -40.61 -4.54
CA ALA A 889 -13.64 -41.89 -5.00
C ALA A 889 -12.55 -42.41 -4.05
N GLU A 890 -12.26 -43.71 -4.14
CA GLU A 890 -11.10 -44.31 -3.46
C GLU A 890 -9.82 -43.58 -3.91
N GLY A 891 -8.93 -43.29 -2.95
CA GLY A 891 -7.67 -42.58 -3.20
C GLY A 891 -7.78 -41.05 -3.20
N TYR A 892 -8.98 -40.48 -3.10
CA TYR A 892 -9.13 -39.05 -2.81
C TYR A 892 -8.53 -38.72 -1.44
N LEU A 893 -8.17 -37.46 -1.24
CA LEU A 893 -7.51 -36.97 -0.03
C LEU A 893 -8.50 -36.14 0.78
N ILE A 894 -8.41 -36.27 2.10
CA ILE A 894 -9.13 -35.49 3.10
C ILE A 894 -8.10 -34.65 3.84
N ASP A 895 -8.18 -33.35 3.61
CA ASP A 895 -7.41 -32.30 4.28
C ASP A 895 -8.22 -31.65 5.41
N LEU A 896 -7.56 -30.76 6.17
CA LEU A 896 -8.15 -30.01 7.30
C LEU A 896 -8.61 -30.87 8.47
N VAL A 897 -8.18 -32.13 8.51
CA VAL A 897 -8.38 -33.05 9.63
C VAL A 897 -7.77 -32.40 10.88
N GLY A 898 -8.62 -32.06 11.86
CA GLY A 898 -8.21 -31.27 13.03
C GLY A 898 -7.17 -31.96 13.93
N PHE A 899 -6.80 -31.28 15.00
CA PHE A 899 -5.76 -31.75 15.94
C PHE A 899 -6.35 -32.46 17.16
N PRO A 900 -5.53 -33.22 17.93
CA PRO A 900 -5.98 -33.93 19.14
C PRO A 900 -6.67 -33.03 20.18
N ASP A 901 -6.31 -31.75 20.25
CA ASP A 901 -6.91 -30.75 21.14
C ASP A 901 -8.24 -30.17 20.62
N ARG A 902 -8.76 -30.72 19.51
CA ARG A 902 -9.97 -30.26 18.80
C ARG A 902 -9.88 -28.80 18.34
N GLY A 903 -8.67 -28.25 18.27
CA GLY A 903 -8.43 -26.94 17.70
C GLY A 903 -8.72 -26.91 16.20
N ALA A 904 -9.09 -25.74 15.69
CA ALA A 904 -9.25 -25.53 14.26
C ALA A 904 -7.95 -25.88 13.49
N PRO A 905 -8.06 -26.42 12.26
CA PRO A 905 -6.90 -26.70 11.43
C PRO A 905 -6.14 -25.42 11.05
N TYR A 906 -4.87 -25.57 10.68
CA TYR A 906 -4.14 -24.46 10.08
C TYR A 906 -4.50 -24.35 8.60
N ARG A 907 -4.65 -23.11 8.12
CA ARG A 907 -4.86 -22.82 6.71
C ARG A 907 -3.61 -22.14 6.15
N LEU A 908 -3.12 -22.63 5.01
CA LEU A 908 -2.13 -21.92 4.21
C LEU A 908 -2.87 -20.80 3.48
N LEU A 909 -2.39 -19.56 3.64
CA LEU A 909 -2.96 -18.35 3.05
C LEU A 909 -2.60 -18.19 1.58
#